data_AF-A0AAV8WXY0-F1
#
_entry.id   AF-A0AAV8WXY0-F1
#
_cell.length_a   1.000
_cell.length_b   1.000
_cell.length_c   1.000
_cell.angle_alpha   90.00
_cell.angle_beta   90.00
_cell.angle_gamma   90.00
#
_symmetry.space_group_name_H-M   'P 1'
#
loop_
_entity.id
_entity.type
_entity.pdbx_description
1 polymer ?
#
loop_
_entity_poly.entity_id
_entity_poly.type
_entity_poly.pdbx_seq_one_letter_code
_entity_poly.pdbx_strand_id
1 'polypeptide(L)'
;MADAMAASSGGVDWATILKPFLSANYETSNKTELIDLCSAIVKSESEILRHKESNKNFYNYFAVLASDYISSSTTGLSASQLETVSAACRVLLKYLLSALQTASSESNPNSSQIESYLNAVRVLCLGTGLLSTTEVSVLVDTMKGENLPQHANPTPTGNDKDVSNKQESSKTRSDLSVSIFEQLTLPLRDGHTTTLDQGPSGSSNPPETSTGNDPTSEINKLFLKTNTESLQALRAGDTLIDLCLSLPSIKRAKTKVEEALAGKPFSIPANHAEATALRNGLSTNVSEINLAMSAINLPVLEPLTPSKLDKLCSLSMAVLHCAIGQATASAVLSTGAVVSPKCSNQQSQAGLKEDDLDSNAVTLVEEALNMYSYIGNTIKGSTRAGGHVYQNYLLAGAWVLISGLQTHLAASTSTDKNPHLREREDKGRSPCKSRDSNSARSGLQKFQQSFGVLSVALATRGLTLLSELFDDLHLEVCGGSGSIVQVEPAPLAIMGQFTALQRVSRILSAAPLNHLLFYLAIVSYRKACTLKRLHPPEGDTFSQSDSTTYYEDMIMCSDESSTDEDDDSEPILGQWFEETLAPPETTEAKTPSTSDNVETKTSQADRARSIVPEKGEAHGYISLATNIFVFLNKHFLCSKSTYITRYVKNGLTEQQMIILAAIIRDLDRETARTEIALGQLYCEFSGALTRFTHNLITNNNLNSLQACLLNHLGVSPWNTDVPHAWPLQVYPRTLAVLAQVLLLRPQNEKEASVISIWHRLVNTLIENVLNTPQTTIVDSENEDLNVEHAQVLLYLFHSLNLMQKKSVVLLMAGGVLRCSEIARGPLKDSQLLHLSRLLLLFDYIMKHLYDAPTSLLEQWNLFYSTNLNTDKEKENNMTRMFTAWQDIEDNYRKISAADEFTMKPRFYVLTNLEVNNQDAPKLDGLACNFILGTPDKLRYPLLLDAFD
;
A
#
# COMPACT_ATOMS: atom_id res chain seq x y z
N MET A 1 -66.68 23.32 -14.19
CA MET A 1 -67.64 24.09 -13.37
C MET A 1 -67.96 23.22 -12.15
N ALA A 2 -67.18 23.38 -11.10
CA ALA A 2 -67.39 22.98 -9.72
C ALA A 2 -66.21 23.58 -8.92
N ASP A 3 -66.51 24.69 -8.25
CA ASP A 3 -65.65 25.58 -7.45
C ASP A 3 -64.86 24.83 -6.38
N ALA A 4 -63.55 25.03 -6.24
CA ALA A 4 -62.91 26.13 -5.52
C ALA A 4 -63.31 26.19 -4.02
N MET A 5 -62.64 25.37 -3.21
CA MET A 5 -62.35 25.68 -1.80
C MET A 5 -60.85 25.98 -1.70
N ALA A 6 -60.48 27.20 -2.09
CA ALA A 6 -59.20 27.76 -1.74
C ALA A 6 -59.30 28.26 -0.30
N ALA A 7 -58.61 27.59 0.63
CA ALA A 7 -58.28 28.20 1.91
C ALA A 7 -57.36 29.39 1.61
N SER A 8 -57.83 30.61 1.85
CA SER A 8 -57.01 31.82 1.76
C SER A 8 -55.97 31.80 2.89
N SER A 9 -54.74 31.37 2.60
CA SER A 9 -53.60 31.76 3.44
C SER A 9 -53.26 33.20 3.11
N GLY A 10 -53.24 34.08 4.11
CA GLY A 10 -52.71 35.44 3.95
C GLY A 10 -51.30 35.35 3.34
N GLY A 11 -51.12 35.92 2.15
CA GLY A 11 -49.87 35.85 1.40
C GLY A 11 -48.73 36.49 2.18
N VAL A 12 -47.55 35.89 2.11
CA VAL A 12 -46.37 36.41 2.80
C VAL A 12 -45.65 37.41 1.91
N ASP A 13 -45.30 38.58 2.45
CA ASP A 13 -44.54 39.58 1.71
C ASP A 13 -43.06 39.18 1.64
N TRP A 14 -42.67 38.58 0.51
CA TRP A 14 -41.30 38.14 0.24
C TRP A 14 -40.27 39.28 0.35
N ALA A 15 -40.64 40.54 0.10
CA ALA A 15 -39.73 41.67 0.26
C ALA A 15 -39.33 41.90 1.74
N THR A 16 -40.25 41.64 2.67
CA THR A 16 -39.99 41.73 4.12
C THR A 16 -39.21 40.51 4.62
N ILE A 17 -39.45 39.32 4.06
CA ILE A 17 -38.73 38.07 4.41
C ILE A 17 -37.25 38.10 3.98
N LEU A 18 -36.92 38.82 2.90
CA LEU A 18 -35.54 38.92 2.40
C LEU A 18 -34.66 39.91 3.17
N LYS A 19 -35.27 40.75 4.03
CA LYS A 19 -34.58 41.80 4.79
C LYS A 19 -33.40 41.29 5.65
N PRO A 20 -33.45 40.12 6.31
CA PRO A 20 -32.33 39.59 7.09
C PRO A 20 -31.09 39.30 6.24
N PHE A 21 -31.28 38.78 5.01
CA PHE A 21 -30.20 38.48 4.07
C PHE A 21 -29.54 39.73 3.46
N LEU A 22 -30.24 40.87 3.52
CA LEU A 22 -29.83 42.15 2.93
C LEU A 22 -29.19 43.11 3.94
N SER A 23 -29.15 42.75 5.22
CA SER A 23 -28.63 43.61 6.28
C SER A 23 -27.10 43.60 6.28
N ALA A 24 -26.47 44.73 6.60
CA ALA A 24 -25.01 44.83 6.81
C ALA A 24 -24.49 44.02 8.01
N ASN A 25 -25.40 43.36 8.72
CA ASN A 25 -25.26 42.73 10.02
C ASN A 25 -25.68 41.24 9.96
N TYR A 26 -25.51 40.59 8.80
CA TYR A 26 -25.86 39.18 8.54
C TYR A 26 -25.35 38.21 9.62
N GLU A 27 -24.16 38.49 10.19
CA GLU A 27 -23.54 37.68 11.25
C GLU A 27 -24.09 37.96 12.65
N THR A 28 -24.70 39.12 12.89
CA THR A 28 -25.32 39.46 14.19
C THR A 28 -26.78 39.06 14.20
N SER A 29 -27.05 37.82 14.65
CA SER A 29 -28.39 37.22 14.66
C SER A 29 -29.40 38.04 15.49
N ASN A 30 -30.48 38.52 14.87
CA ASN A 30 -31.64 39.05 15.57
C ASN A 30 -32.68 37.93 15.77
N LYS A 31 -32.87 37.48 17.02
CA LYS A 31 -33.77 36.35 17.35
C LYS A 31 -35.20 36.55 16.84
N THR A 32 -35.69 37.78 16.82
CA THR A 32 -37.04 38.08 16.34
C THR A 32 -37.15 37.88 14.83
N GLU A 33 -36.14 38.35 14.07
CA GLU A 33 -36.09 38.19 12.61
C GLU A 33 -35.94 36.71 12.21
N LEU A 34 -35.17 35.92 12.97
CA LEU A 34 -35.07 34.47 12.75
C LEU A 34 -36.41 33.76 12.91
N ILE A 35 -37.16 34.07 13.97
CA ILE A 35 -38.46 33.43 14.23
C ILE A 35 -39.53 33.87 13.23
N ASP A 36 -39.50 35.13 12.79
CA ASP A 36 -40.36 35.64 11.74
C ASP A 36 -40.07 34.94 10.40
N LEU A 37 -38.79 34.77 10.03
CA LEU A 37 -38.37 34.00 8.86
C LEU A 37 -38.82 32.54 8.95
N CYS A 38 -38.59 31.86 10.07
CA CYS A 38 -39.00 30.47 10.26
C CYS A 38 -40.53 30.32 10.16
N SER A 39 -41.28 31.23 10.79
CA SER A 39 -42.74 31.25 10.73
C SER A 39 -43.25 31.49 9.30
N ALA A 40 -42.57 32.36 8.53
CA ALA A 40 -42.86 32.59 7.13
C ALA A 40 -42.61 31.35 6.27
N ILE A 41 -41.48 30.66 6.45
CA ILE A 41 -41.16 29.40 5.75
C ILE A 41 -42.23 28.35 5.99
N VAL A 42 -42.68 28.18 7.24
CA VAL A 42 -43.74 27.21 7.59
C VAL A 42 -45.08 27.59 6.95
N LYS A 43 -45.46 28.87 6.98
CA LYS A 43 -46.71 29.35 6.33
C LYS A 43 -46.68 29.21 4.81
N SER A 44 -45.50 29.37 4.20
CA SER A 44 -45.29 29.27 2.76
C SER A 44 -44.92 27.86 2.26
N GLU A 45 -45.06 26.80 3.07
CA GLU A 45 -44.65 25.43 2.70
C GLU A 45 -45.19 25.01 1.31
N SER A 46 -46.48 25.23 1.06
CA SER A 46 -47.09 24.83 -0.21
C SER A 46 -46.57 25.61 -1.41
N GLU A 47 -46.22 26.89 -1.22
CA GLU A 47 -45.68 27.76 -2.26
C GLU A 47 -44.22 27.37 -2.59
N ILE A 48 -43.42 27.11 -1.55
CA ILE A 48 -42.02 26.68 -1.68
C ILE A 48 -41.94 25.30 -2.36
N LEU A 49 -42.77 24.34 -1.95
CA LEU A 49 -42.73 22.97 -2.50
C LEU A 49 -43.44 22.81 -3.85
N ARG A 50 -44.38 23.69 -4.21
CA ARG A 50 -45.16 23.64 -5.46
C ARG A 50 -45.14 24.98 -6.18
N HIS A 51 -43.94 25.45 -6.50
CA HIS A 51 -43.73 26.69 -7.25
C HIS A 51 -43.83 26.46 -8.77
N LYS A 52 -44.09 27.55 -9.51
CA LYS A 52 -43.96 27.55 -10.97
C LYS A 52 -42.49 27.48 -11.36
N GLU A 53 -42.19 26.83 -12.49
CA GLU A 53 -40.82 26.65 -12.98
C GLU A 53 -40.07 27.98 -13.20
N SER A 54 -40.80 29.07 -13.51
CA SER A 54 -40.26 30.43 -13.60
C SER A 54 -39.65 30.97 -12.30
N ASN A 55 -40.01 30.41 -11.15
CA ASN A 55 -39.56 30.85 -9.82
C ASN A 55 -38.62 29.83 -9.17
N LYS A 56 -38.23 28.76 -9.90
CA LYS A 56 -37.42 27.64 -9.37
C LYS A 56 -36.07 28.12 -8.84
N ASN A 57 -35.38 28.96 -9.59
CA ASN A 57 -34.09 29.51 -9.21
C ASN A 57 -34.17 30.37 -7.94
N PHE A 58 -35.18 31.25 -7.84
CA PHE A 58 -35.44 32.03 -6.63
C PHE A 58 -35.53 31.13 -5.38
N TYR A 59 -36.36 30.07 -5.42
CA TYR A 59 -36.50 29.15 -4.29
C TYR A 59 -35.23 28.32 -4.04
N ASN A 60 -34.43 28.03 -5.07
CA ASN A 60 -33.13 27.38 -4.92
C ASN A 60 -32.17 28.23 -4.08
N TYR A 61 -32.00 29.50 -4.45
CA TYR A 61 -31.12 30.43 -3.74
C TYR A 61 -31.66 30.75 -2.34
N PHE A 62 -32.98 30.93 -2.22
CA PHE A 62 -33.64 31.18 -0.95
C PHE A 62 -33.44 30.03 0.03
N ALA A 63 -33.62 28.78 -0.42
CA ALA A 63 -33.48 27.62 0.47
C ALA A 63 -32.05 27.47 1.01
N VAL A 64 -31.03 27.76 0.18
CA VAL A 64 -29.62 27.72 0.59
C VAL A 64 -29.31 28.82 1.60
N LEU A 65 -29.69 30.07 1.31
CA LEU A 65 -29.45 31.22 2.20
C LEU A 65 -30.24 31.11 3.52
N ALA A 66 -31.48 30.64 3.46
CA ALA A 66 -32.29 30.41 4.67
C ALA A 66 -31.66 29.32 5.55
N SER A 67 -31.12 28.26 4.95
CA SER A 67 -30.45 27.17 5.69
C SER A 67 -29.21 27.66 6.42
N ASP A 68 -28.40 28.48 5.75
CA ASP A 68 -27.19 29.09 6.32
C ASP A 68 -27.52 30.05 7.48
N TYR A 69 -28.43 30.99 7.24
CA TYR A 69 -28.85 31.98 8.23
C TYR A 69 -29.50 31.35 9.48
N ILE A 70 -30.33 30.32 9.29
CA ILE A 70 -30.95 29.61 10.42
C ILE A 70 -29.88 28.92 11.27
N SER A 71 -28.93 28.23 10.64
CA SER A 71 -27.88 27.50 11.36
C SER A 71 -26.94 28.43 12.12
N SER A 72 -26.55 29.56 11.52
CA SER A 72 -25.68 30.55 12.17
C SER A 72 -26.36 31.28 13.34
N SER A 73 -27.70 31.33 13.34
CA SER A 73 -28.50 32.08 14.33
C SER A 73 -29.11 31.21 15.45
N THR A 74 -28.65 29.96 15.63
CA THR A 74 -29.22 29.01 16.60
C THR A 74 -28.84 29.27 18.06
N THR A 75 -27.88 30.16 18.33
CA THR A 75 -27.38 30.42 19.69
C THR A 75 -28.42 31.10 20.59
N GLY A 76 -28.71 30.48 21.74
CA GLY A 76 -29.59 31.05 22.76
C GLY A 76 -31.09 31.01 22.46
N LEU A 77 -31.54 30.06 21.63
CA LEU A 77 -32.96 29.73 21.44
C LEU A 77 -33.59 29.11 22.71
N SER A 78 -34.89 29.29 22.91
CA SER A 78 -35.65 28.51 23.92
C SER A 78 -36.16 27.18 23.33
N ALA A 79 -36.56 26.24 24.20
CA ALA A 79 -37.14 24.96 23.77
C ALA A 79 -38.42 25.14 22.91
N SER A 80 -39.27 26.12 23.23
CA SER A 80 -40.49 26.42 22.46
C SER A 80 -40.19 27.04 21.09
N GLN A 81 -39.11 27.80 20.98
CA GLN A 81 -38.67 28.39 19.70
C GLN A 81 -38.06 27.32 18.80
N LEU A 82 -37.38 26.33 19.38
CA LEU A 82 -36.76 25.23 18.65
C LEU A 82 -37.77 24.44 17.80
N GLU A 83 -39.01 24.26 18.26
CA GLU A 83 -40.05 23.58 17.48
C GLU A 83 -40.38 24.33 16.18
N THR A 84 -40.49 25.66 16.25
CA THR A 84 -40.78 26.51 15.08
C THR A 84 -39.61 26.51 14.10
N VAL A 85 -38.38 26.63 14.61
CA VAL A 85 -37.16 26.59 13.80
C VAL A 85 -37.02 25.21 13.14
N SER A 86 -37.22 24.12 13.89
CA SER A 86 -37.14 22.75 13.35
C SER A 86 -38.21 22.46 12.29
N ALA A 87 -39.42 23.02 12.46
CA ALA A 87 -40.48 22.92 11.45
C ALA A 87 -40.10 23.63 10.14
N ALA A 88 -39.50 24.82 10.22
CA ALA A 88 -38.98 25.53 9.05
C ALA A 88 -37.84 24.74 8.38
N CYS A 89 -36.88 24.22 9.16
CA CYS A 89 -35.81 23.36 8.66
C CYS A 89 -36.37 22.13 7.94
N ARG A 90 -37.44 21.51 8.44
CA ARG A 90 -38.08 20.35 7.78
C ARG A 90 -38.65 20.69 6.40
N VAL A 91 -39.23 21.89 6.24
CA VAL A 91 -39.70 22.38 4.93
C VAL A 91 -38.52 22.57 3.98
N LEU A 92 -37.44 23.23 4.45
CA LEU A 92 -36.22 23.44 3.67
C LEU A 92 -35.56 22.11 3.26
N LEU A 93 -35.40 21.17 4.19
CA LEU A 93 -34.85 19.84 3.92
C LEU A 93 -35.69 19.07 2.90
N LYS A 94 -37.03 19.13 2.99
CA LYS A 94 -37.93 18.51 2.01
C LYS A 94 -37.78 19.13 0.62
N TYR A 95 -37.62 20.45 0.54
CA TYR A 95 -37.34 21.14 -0.72
C TYR A 95 -35.97 20.73 -1.30
N LEU A 96 -34.90 20.83 -0.50
CA LEU A 96 -33.53 20.51 -0.91
C LEU A 96 -33.40 19.07 -1.39
N LEU A 97 -34.03 18.11 -0.69
CA LEU A 97 -34.05 16.70 -1.12
C LEU A 97 -34.82 16.51 -2.43
N SER A 98 -35.93 17.21 -2.64
CA SER A 98 -36.66 17.17 -3.90
C SER A 98 -35.83 17.76 -5.06
N ALA A 99 -35.08 18.83 -4.80
CA ALA A 99 -34.18 19.42 -5.79
C ALA A 99 -33.04 18.45 -6.13
N LEU A 100 -32.43 17.80 -5.14
CA LEU A 100 -31.40 16.78 -5.32
C LEU A 100 -31.92 15.54 -6.09
N GLN A 101 -33.15 15.10 -5.80
CA GLN A 101 -33.80 14.00 -6.51
C GLN A 101 -34.11 14.34 -7.97
N THR A 102 -34.43 15.61 -8.25
CA THR A 102 -34.64 16.08 -9.61
C THR A 102 -33.30 16.07 -10.36
N ALA A 103 -32.24 16.57 -9.73
CA ALA A 103 -30.89 16.57 -10.30
C ALA A 103 -30.37 15.14 -10.60
N SER A 104 -30.69 14.14 -9.77
CA SER A 104 -30.29 12.75 -10.02
C SER A 104 -31.00 12.08 -11.22
N SER A 105 -32.12 12.65 -11.66
CA SER A 105 -32.90 12.16 -12.80
C SER A 105 -32.51 12.84 -14.13
N GLU A 106 -31.78 13.95 -14.06
CA GLU A 106 -31.32 14.70 -15.24
C GLU A 106 -30.12 13.99 -15.91
N SER A 107 -29.98 14.14 -17.23
CA SER A 107 -28.92 13.47 -17.98
C SER A 107 -27.53 14.05 -17.74
N ASN A 108 -27.44 15.34 -17.39
CA ASN A 108 -26.22 16.07 -17.06
C ASN A 108 -26.47 16.94 -15.83
N PRO A 109 -26.28 16.41 -14.62
CA PRO A 109 -26.51 17.18 -13.40
C PRO A 109 -25.50 18.33 -13.27
N ASN A 110 -25.97 19.49 -12.81
CA ASN A 110 -25.10 20.63 -12.53
C ASN A 110 -24.39 20.44 -11.17
N SER A 111 -23.13 19.98 -11.19
CA SER A 111 -22.39 19.60 -9.98
C SER A 111 -22.28 20.72 -8.94
N SER A 112 -22.10 21.98 -9.35
CA SER A 112 -22.00 23.12 -8.42
C SER A 112 -23.32 23.41 -7.70
N GLN A 113 -24.44 23.19 -8.39
CA GLN A 113 -25.77 23.34 -7.81
C GLN A 113 -26.09 22.22 -6.83
N ILE A 114 -25.73 20.97 -7.16
CA ILE A 114 -25.82 19.84 -6.23
C ILE A 114 -24.98 20.10 -4.98
N GLU A 115 -23.75 20.57 -5.16
CA GLU A 115 -22.84 20.89 -4.05
C GLU A 115 -23.45 21.94 -3.12
N SER A 116 -24.03 23.00 -3.68
CA SER A 116 -24.72 24.04 -2.89
C SER A 116 -25.89 23.48 -2.08
N TYR A 117 -26.70 22.57 -2.66
CA TYR A 117 -27.79 21.92 -1.93
C TYR A 117 -27.31 20.96 -0.85
N LEU A 118 -26.28 20.16 -1.13
CA LEU A 118 -25.67 19.27 -0.15
C LEU A 118 -25.07 20.06 1.01
N ASN A 119 -24.41 21.19 0.71
CA ASN A 119 -23.87 22.07 1.74
C ASN A 119 -24.99 22.67 2.61
N ALA A 120 -26.10 23.11 2.02
CA ALA A 120 -27.26 23.59 2.79
C ALA A 120 -27.82 22.51 3.73
N VAL A 121 -27.92 21.26 3.27
CA VAL A 121 -28.34 20.13 4.13
C VAL A 121 -27.30 19.86 5.23
N ARG A 122 -26.01 19.92 4.90
CA ARG A 122 -24.88 19.72 5.83
C ARG A 122 -24.88 20.77 6.93
N VAL A 123 -25.08 22.03 6.58
CA VAL A 123 -25.16 23.15 7.53
C VAL A 123 -26.30 22.92 8.52
N LEU A 124 -27.50 22.56 8.04
CA LEU A 124 -28.64 22.29 8.92
C LEU A 124 -28.47 21.08 9.86
N CYS A 125 -27.71 20.06 9.45
CA CYS A 125 -27.64 18.78 10.19
C CYS A 125 -26.35 18.59 10.98
N LEU A 126 -25.24 19.20 10.56
CA LEU A 126 -23.92 19.10 11.20
C LEU A 126 -23.43 20.44 11.76
N GLY A 127 -24.04 21.57 11.39
CA GLY A 127 -23.59 22.90 11.81
C GLY A 127 -22.24 23.32 11.22
N THR A 128 -21.81 22.68 10.12
CA THR A 128 -20.51 22.92 9.48
C THR A 128 -20.69 23.26 8.00
N GLY A 129 -19.80 24.09 7.44
CA GLY A 129 -19.87 24.53 6.04
C GLY A 129 -20.69 25.79 5.83
N LEU A 130 -20.70 26.71 6.81
CA LEU A 130 -21.36 28.01 6.66
C LEU A 130 -20.81 28.77 5.45
N LEU A 131 -21.68 29.50 4.77
CA LEU A 131 -21.32 30.31 3.61
C LEU A 131 -20.41 31.46 4.02
N SER A 132 -19.43 31.76 3.17
CA SER A 132 -18.64 32.98 3.31
C SER A 132 -19.48 34.22 3.00
N THR A 133 -19.11 35.36 3.57
CA THR A 133 -19.77 36.65 3.31
C THR A 133 -19.82 37.00 1.81
N THR A 134 -18.80 36.59 1.05
CA THR A 134 -18.73 36.73 -0.40
C THR A 134 -19.79 35.88 -1.11
N GLU A 135 -19.95 34.60 -0.74
CA GLU A 135 -20.95 33.70 -1.33
C GLU A 135 -22.38 34.16 -1.03
N VAL A 136 -22.62 34.63 0.20
CA VAL A 136 -23.89 35.23 0.60
C VAL A 136 -24.21 36.43 -0.30
N SER A 137 -23.25 37.35 -0.50
CA SER A 137 -23.46 38.52 -1.37
C SER A 137 -23.79 38.13 -2.82
N VAL A 138 -23.07 37.16 -3.39
CA VAL A 138 -23.31 36.68 -4.76
C VAL A 138 -24.69 36.06 -4.92
N LEU A 139 -25.10 35.20 -3.98
CA LEU A 139 -26.42 34.55 -4.00
C LEU A 139 -27.55 35.56 -3.83
N VAL A 140 -27.37 36.55 -2.95
CA VAL A 140 -28.34 37.63 -2.73
C VAL A 140 -28.49 38.52 -3.96
N ASP A 141 -27.40 38.89 -4.62
CA ASP A 141 -27.46 39.73 -5.82
C ASP A 141 -28.04 38.97 -7.01
N THR A 142 -27.78 37.67 -7.11
CA THR A 142 -28.40 36.80 -8.13
C THR A 142 -29.91 36.66 -7.90
N MET A 143 -30.36 36.56 -6.64
CA MET A 143 -31.77 36.48 -6.30
C MET A 143 -32.54 37.77 -6.61
N LYS A 144 -31.93 38.96 -6.43
CA LYS A 144 -32.54 40.25 -6.80
C LYS A 144 -32.79 40.41 -8.30
N GLY A 145 -32.05 39.67 -9.14
CA GLY A 145 -32.20 39.68 -10.59
C GLY A 145 -33.39 38.87 -11.11
N GLU A 146 -34.02 38.04 -10.27
CA GLU A 146 -35.18 37.22 -10.66
C GLU A 146 -36.50 37.89 -10.25
N ASN A 147 -37.54 37.78 -11.10
CA ASN A 147 -38.85 38.37 -10.84
C ASN A 147 -39.44 37.79 -9.54
N LEU A 148 -39.63 38.62 -8.50
CA LEU A 148 -40.28 38.21 -7.26
C LEU A 148 -41.63 37.54 -7.53
N PRO A 149 -42.06 36.54 -6.73
CA PRO A 149 -43.39 35.95 -6.85
C PRO A 149 -44.49 37.02 -6.70
N GLN A 150 -45.03 37.52 -7.82
CA GLN A 150 -46.07 38.55 -7.81
C GLN A 150 -47.44 37.91 -7.57
N HIS A 151 -48.09 38.30 -6.47
CA HIS A 151 -49.53 38.08 -6.28
C HIS A 151 -50.30 39.36 -6.62
N ALA A 152 -51.38 39.18 -7.39
CA ALA A 152 -52.21 40.24 -7.92
C ALA A 152 -52.94 41.03 -6.82
N ASN A 153 -52.88 42.36 -6.94
CA ASN A 153 -53.69 43.39 -6.27
C ASN A 153 -55.21 43.09 -6.31
N PRO A 154 -56.02 43.64 -5.38
CA PRO A 154 -56.57 44.98 -5.59
C PRO A 154 -56.78 45.89 -4.36
N THR A 155 -56.28 47.13 -4.53
CA THR A 155 -56.84 48.48 -4.26
C THR A 155 -57.29 48.99 -2.87
N PRO A 156 -57.15 50.33 -2.64
CA PRO A 156 -57.14 50.97 -1.31
C PRO A 156 -58.28 51.98 -1.05
N THR A 157 -58.54 52.30 0.23
CA THR A 157 -59.16 53.55 0.76
C THR A 157 -59.05 53.47 2.30
N GLY A 158 -58.69 54.45 3.12
CA GLY A 158 -58.35 55.87 3.01
C GLY A 158 -58.01 56.41 4.42
N ASN A 159 -57.41 57.61 4.47
CA ASN A 159 -57.13 58.60 5.53
C ASN A 159 -57.90 58.47 6.90
N ASP A 160 -57.42 58.91 8.06
CA ASP A 160 -56.75 60.18 8.41
C ASP A 160 -56.03 60.12 9.80
N LYS A 161 -54.89 60.82 9.87
CA LYS A 161 -54.31 61.72 10.90
C LYS A 161 -54.35 61.49 12.45
N ASP A 162 -53.11 61.60 12.99
CA ASP A 162 -52.60 62.52 14.04
C ASP A 162 -52.52 62.17 15.56
N VAL A 163 -51.25 61.97 15.99
CA VAL A 163 -50.48 62.71 17.05
C VAL A 163 -50.44 62.25 18.54
N SER A 164 -49.18 62.03 18.97
CA SER A 164 -48.49 62.26 20.28
C SER A 164 -48.56 61.30 21.48
N ASN A 165 -47.39 60.67 21.71
CA ASN A 165 -46.47 60.72 22.87
C ASN A 165 -46.91 60.54 24.35
N LYS A 166 -46.16 59.62 24.99
CA LYS A 166 -45.74 59.46 26.41
C LYS A 166 -46.80 59.30 27.51
N GLN A 167 -46.73 58.20 28.28
CA GLN A 167 -45.99 58.08 29.57
C GLN A 167 -46.43 56.82 30.36
N GLU A 168 -45.53 56.33 31.22
CA GLU A 168 -45.54 55.09 31.98
C GLU A 168 -46.69 54.85 32.98
N SER A 169 -46.84 53.55 33.28
CA SER A 169 -47.25 52.91 34.54
C SER A 169 -48.75 52.71 34.84
N SER A 170 -49.19 51.45 34.83
CA SER A 170 -49.39 50.69 36.08
C SER A 170 -49.88 49.25 35.82
N LYS A 171 -49.48 48.38 36.74
CA LYS A 171 -49.66 46.93 36.86
C LYS A 171 -51.05 46.38 36.48
N THR A 172 -51.07 45.22 35.84
CA THR A 172 -51.97 44.12 36.24
C THR A 172 -51.45 42.75 35.78
N ARG A 173 -51.02 41.98 36.79
CA ARG A 173 -51.01 40.50 36.94
C ARG A 173 -51.40 39.66 35.72
N SER A 174 -50.49 38.79 35.26
CA SER A 174 -50.81 37.60 34.49
C SER A 174 -50.11 36.38 35.07
N ASP A 175 -50.90 35.31 35.20
CA ASP A 175 -50.70 34.12 36.00
C ASP A 175 -49.47 33.26 35.65
N LEU A 176 -48.75 32.84 36.69
CA LEU A 176 -47.66 31.86 36.65
C LEU A 176 -48.16 30.40 36.66
N SER A 177 -49.44 30.15 36.35
CA SER A 177 -50.08 28.83 36.47
C SER A 177 -50.28 28.09 35.14
N VAL A 178 -50.04 28.74 33.99
CA VAL A 178 -50.17 28.09 32.67
C VAL A 178 -48.87 27.42 32.21
N SER A 179 -47.70 27.99 32.55
CA SER A 179 -46.40 27.43 32.15
C SER A 179 -46.00 26.16 32.91
N ILE A 180 -46.55 25.93 34.10
CA ILE A 180 -46.26 24.71 34.90
C ILE A 180 -47.16 23.55 34.43
N PHE A 181 -48.36 23.83 33.91
CA PHE A 181 -49.30 22.79 33.47
C PHE A 181 -48.89 22.12 32.15
N GLU A 182 -48.26 22.88 31.24
CA GLU A 182 -47.69 22.33 29.99
C GLU A 182 -46.44 21.46 30.25
N GLN A 183 -45.65 21.78 31.28
CA GLN A 183 -44.52 20.92 31.70
C GLN A 183 -44.94 19.60 32.37
N LEU A 184 -46.18 19.50 32.87
CA LEU A 184 -46.70 18.31 33.55
C LEU A 184 -47.55 17.38 32.66
N THR A 185 -47.88 17.80 31.43
CA THR A 185 -48.78 17.06 30.53
C THR A 185 -48.09 16.42 29.32
N LEU A 186 -46.81 16.71 29.10
CA LEU A 186 -45.99 16.03 28.08
C LEU A 186 -45.51 14.66 28.60
N PRO A 187 -45.52 13.60 27.78
CA PRO A 187 -45.03 12.29 28.20
C PRO A 187 -43.55 12.39 28.60
N LEU A 188 -43.24 12.02 29.84
CA LEU A 188 -41.86 11.80 30.29
C LEU A 188 -41.27 10.66 29.44
N ARG A 189 -40.28 10.97 28.60
CA ARG A 189 -39.46 9.94 27.95
C ARG A 189 -38.40 9.49 28.94
N ASP A 190 -38.41 8.20 29.24
CA ASP A 190 -37.54 7.57 30.23
C ASP A 190 -36.06 7.84 29.94
N GLY A 191 -35.42 8.55 30.88
CA GLY A 191 -34.00 8.46 31.09
C GLY A 191 -33.71 7.17 31.86
N HIS A 192 -33.12 6.19 31.20
CA HIS A 192 -32.49 5.07 31.89
C HIS A 192 -30.98 5.32 31.99
N THR A 193 -30.56 5.75 33.17
CA THR A 193 -29.28 5.34 33.75
C THR A 193 -29.52 4.04 34.51
N THR A 194 -28.71 3.01 34.24
CA THR A 194 -28.42 1.96 35.22
C THR A 194 -27.00 1.48 35.05
N THR A 195 -26.37 1.32 36.20
CA THR A 195 -24.96 1.08 36.49
C THR A 195 -24.58 -0.40 36.50
N LEU A 196 -23.29 -0.65 36.22
CA LEU A 196 -22.43 -1.74 36.72
C LEU A 196 -22.74 -3.19 36.31
N ASP A 197 -21.84 -3.76 35.49
CA ASP A 197 -21.30 -5.09 35.77
C ASP A 197 -19.79 -5.14 35.43
N GLN A 198 -19.02 -5.83 36.27
CA GLN A 198 -17.56 -5.85 36.30
C GLN A 198 -16.96 -6.96 35.41
N GLY A 199 -15.85 -6.68 34.71
CA GLY A 199 -14.92 -7.69 34.17
C GLY A 199 -14.13 -7.24 32.92
N PRO A 200 -12.82 -7.56 32.77
CA PRO A 200 -11.81 -6.53 32.50
C PRO A 200 -11.11 -6.55 31.12
N SER A 201 -10.37 -5.44 30.88
CA SER A 201 -9.21 -5.21 30.00
C SER A 201 -9.46 -5.14 28.49
N GLY A 202 -8.99 -4.15 27.71
CA GLY A 202 -8.28 -2.91 27.98
C GLY A 202 -7.88 -2.29 26.63
N SER A 203 -8.19 -1.02 26.38
CA SER A 203 -7.54 -0.21 25.33
C SER A 203 -7.87 1.27 25.52
N SER A 204 -6.81 2.06 25.57
CA SER A 204 -6.70 3.49 25.79
C SER A 204 -7.49 4.37 24.82
N ASN A 205 -8.25 5.33 25.36
CA ASN A 205 -8.65 6.56 24.69
C ASN A 205 -8.08 7.79 25.45
N PRO A 206 -7.81 8.92 24.77
CA PRO A 206 -7.11 10.07 25.32
C PRO A 206 -8.00 10.90 26.27
N PRO A 207 -7.43 11.84 27.06
CA PRO A 207 -8.14 12.44 28.18
C PRO A 207 -9.23 13.40 27.70
N GLU A 208 -10.50 13.07 27.96
CA GLU A 208 -11.58 14.06 27.90
C GLU A 208 -11.40 15.06 29.04
N THR A 209 -11.08 16.28 28.65
CA THR A 209 -11.16 17.47 29.49
C THR A 209 -12.61 17.68 29.94
N SER A 210 -12.77 17.84 31.24
CA SER A 210 -13.97 18.29 31.93
C SER A 210 -14.71 19.40 31.18
N THR A 211 -15.98 19.18 30.83
CA THR A 211 -16.88 20.25 30.40
C THR A 211 -18.05 20.37 31.36
N GLY A 212 -18.21 21.55 31.96
CA GLY A 212 -19.44 21.94 32.62
C GLY A 212 -20.55 22.09 31.58
N ASN A 213 -21.73 21.56 31.88
CA ASN A 213 -22.89 21.63 31.00
C ASN A 213 -23.43 23.07 30.92
N ASP A 214 -23.13 23.77 29.82
CA ASP A 214 -23.79 25.03 29.45
C ASP A 214 -25.12 24.71 28.72
N PRO A 215 -26.29 25.17 29.19
CA PRO A 215 -27.59 24.89 28.56
C PRO A 215 -27.70 25.37 27.11
N THR A 216 -26.88 26.34 26.68
CA THR A 216 -26.84 26.78 25.28
C THR A 216 -26.23 25.73 24.33
N SER A 217 -25.28 24.92 24.82
CA SER A 217 -24.68 23.81 24.08
C SER A 217 -25.66 22.65 23.88
N GLU A 218 -26.55 22.41 24.85
CA GLU A 218 -27.56 21.34 24.75
C GLU A 218 -28.64 21.64 23.70
N ILE A 219 -29.08 22.90 23.61
CA ILE A 219 -30.12 23.30 22.64
C ILE A 219 -29.61 23.18 21.19
N ASN A 220 -28.35 23.57 20.94
CA ASN A 220 -27.73 23.36 19.62
C ASN A 220 -27.58 21.87 19.28
N LYS A 221 -27.21 21.02 20.24
CA LYS A 221 -27.18 19.56 20.04
C LYS A 221 -28.57 19.00 19.71
N LEU A 222 -29.61 19.49 20.41
CA LEU A 222 -30.99 19.07 20.17
C LEU A 222 -31.50 19.52 18.80
N PHE A 223 -31.15 20.73 18.36
CA PHE A 223 -31.43 21.24 17.02
C PHE A 223 -30.85 20.33 15.93
N LEU A 224 -29.54 20.07 15.97
CA LEU A 224 -28.86 19.22 14.97
C LEU A 224 -29.44 17.79 14.96
N LYS A 225 -29.75 17.25 16.14
CA LYS A 225 -30.41 15.95 16.27
C LYS A 225 -31.81 15.94 15.64
N THR A 226 -32.63 16.95 15.89
CA THR A 226 -34.00 17.06 15.35
C THR A 226 -33.99 17.17 13.82
N ASN A 227 -33.03 17.91 13.26
CA ASN A 227 -32.85 18.01 11.81
C ASN A 227 -32.38 16.67 11.21
N THR A 228 -31.46 15.98 11.89
CA THR A 228 -31.02 14.63 11.50
C THR A 228 -32.18 13.62 11.50
N GLU A 229 -33.03 13.62 12.53
CA GLU A 229 -34.23 12.78 12.60
C GLU A 229 -35.22 13.13 11.49
N SER A 230 -35.39 14.43 11.17
CA SER A 230 -36.22 14.88 10.05
C SER A 230 -35.68 14.39 8.71
N LEU A 231 -34.37 14.45 8.51
CA LEU A 231 -33.67 13.97 7.32
C LEU A 231 -33.86 12.45 7.13
N GLN A 232 -33.76 11.69 8.22
CA GLN A 232 -34.04 10.25 8.22
C GLN A 232 -35.51 9.93 7.95
N ALA A 233 -36.44 10.67 8.54
CA ALA A 233 -37.88 10.52 8.30
C ALA A 233 -38.27 10.81 6.84
N LEU A 234 -37.54 11.70 6.17
CA LEU A 234 -37.68 12.00 4.74
C LEU A 234 -37.00 10.97 3.82
N ARG A 235 -36.39 9.92 4.38
CA ARG A 235 -35.62 8.90 3.64
C ARG A 235 -34.50 9.49 2.78
N ALA A 236 -33.89 10.57 3.25
CA ALA A 236 -32.82 11.27 2.53
C ALA A 236 -31.69 10.33 2.06
N GLY A 237 -31.36 9.31 2.86
CA GLY A 237 -30.31 8.35 2.51
C GLY A 237 -30.55 7.65 1.18
N ASP A 238 -31.79 7.25 0.87
CA ASP A 238 -32.09 6.59 -0.41
C ASP A 238 -31.89 7.56 -1.58
N THR A 239 -32.39 8.80 -1.45
CA THR A 239 -32.23 9.86 -2.46
C THR A 239 -30.76 10.21 -2.69
N LEU A 240 -29.98 10.34 -1.62
CA LEU A 240 -28.57 10.72 -1.69
C LEU A 240 -27.72 9.61 -2.30
N ILE A 241 -27.99 8.35 -1.99
CA ILE A 241 -27.28 7.23 -2.63
C ILE A 241 -27.66 7.12 -4.11
N ASP A 242 -28.93 7.32 -4.46
CA ASP A 242 -29.36 7.34 -5.86
C ASP A 242 -28.71 8.48 -6.65
N LEU A 243 -28.55 9.65 -6.02
CA LEU A 243 -27.78 10.76 -6.56
C LEU A 243 -26.32 10.34 -6.81
N CYS A 244 -25.61 9.79 -5.82
CA CYS A 244 -24.23 9.33 -6.00
C CYS A 244 -24.09 8.32 -7.15
N LEU A 245 -25.02 7.36 -7.26
CA LEU A 245 -25.04 6.37 -8.33
C LEU A 245 -25.43 6.93 -9.69
N SER A 246 -26.06 8.11 -9.73
CA SER A 246 -26.43 8.81 -10.97
C SER A 246 -25.29 9.64 -11.56
N LEU A 247 -24.27 9.99 -10.76
CA LEU A 247 -23.14 10.80 -11.21
C LEU A 247 -22.42 10.14 -12.40
N PRO A 248 -22.14 10.86 -13.50
CA PRO A 248 -21.69 10.28 -14.77
C PRO A 248 -20.54 9.27 -14.68
N SER A 249 -19.49 9.59 -13.93
CA SER A 249 -18.29 8.77 -13.82
C SER A 249 -18.54 7.52 -12.98
N ILE A 250 -19.23 7.68 -11.84
CA ILE A 250 -19.64 6.57 -10.96
C ILE A 250 -20.62 5.65 -11.68
N LYS A 251 -21.60 6.19 -12.40
CA LYS A 251 -22.57 5.44 -13.19
C LYS A 251 -21.90 4.61 -14.29
N ARG A 252 -20.91 5.19 -14.97
CA ARG A 252 -20.10 4.48 -15.98
C ARG A 252 -19.30 3.34 -15.33
N ALA A 253 -18.65 3.60 -14.20
CA ALA A 253 -17.89 2.59 -13.47
C ALA A 253 -18.78 1.46 -12.93
N LYS A 254 -19.95 1.78 -12.37
CA LYS A 254 -20.98 0.81 -11.95
C LYS A 254 -21.37 -0.11 -13.10
N THR A 255 -21.65 0.45 -14.27
CA THR A 255 -22.00 -0.35 -15.45
C THR A 255 -20.89 -1.33 -15.82
N LYS A 256 -19.63 -0.89 -15.80
CA LYS A 256 -18.46 -1.76 -16.07
C LYS A 256 -18.31 -2.88 -15.03
N VAL A 257 -18.57 -2.58 -13.75
CA VAL A 257 -18.56 -3.59 -12.68
C VAL A 257 -19.69 -4.61 -12.89
N GLU A 258 -20.91 -4.15 -13.17
CA GLU A 258 -22.07 -5.02 -13.44
C GLU A 258 -21.85 -5.93 -14.66
N GLU A 259 -21.24 -5.39 -15.72
CA GLU A 259 -20.84 -6.15 -16.90
C GLU A 259 -19.81 -7.25 -16.56
N ALA A 260 -18.83 -6.93 -15.70
CA ALA A 260 -17.85 -7.91 -15.25
C ALA A 260 -18.50 -9.00 -14.36
N LEU A 261 -19.46 -8.63 -13.52
CA LEU A 261 -20.26 -9.57 -12.73
C LEU A 261 -21.15 -10.47 -13.61
N ALA A 262 -21.61 -9.96 -14.76
CA ALA A 262 -22.33 -10.73 -15.77
C ALA A 262 -21.42 -11.65 -16.61
N GLY A 263 -20.12 -11.72 -16.32
CA GLY A 263 -19.16 -12.64 -16.95
C GLY A 263 -18.35 -12.02 -18.09
N LYS A 264 -18.48 -10.71 -18.36
CA LYS A 264 -17.53 -10.03 -19.26
C LYS A 264 -16.15 -9.88 -18.58
N PRO A 265 -15.05 -9.78 -19.33
CA PRO A 265 -13.75 -9.44 -18.75
C PRO A 265 -13.80 -8.11 -17.99
N PHE A 266 -13.07 -8.01 -16.89
CA PHE A 266 -12.97 -6.79 -16.12
C PHE A 266 -12.34 -5.68 -16.99
N SER A 267 -13.00 -4.52 -17.09
CA SER A 267 -12.58 -3.44 -18.01
C SER A 267 -11.72 -2.41 -17.30
N ILE A 268 -10.49 -2.22 -17.79
CA ILE A 268 -9.54 -1.15 -17.42
C ILE A 268 -9.04 -0.46 -18.70
N PRO A 269 -8.53 0.79 -18.62
CA PRO A 269 -7.89 1.45 -19.76
C PRO A 269 -6.73 0.59 -20.30
N ALA A 270 -6.82 0.18 -21.56
CA ALA A 270 -5.85 -0.76 -22.16
C ALA A 270 -4.89 -0.12 -23.16
N ASN A 271 -5.23 1.06 -23.68
CA ASN A 271 -4.43 1.77 -24.68
C ASN A 271 -4.24 3.24 -24.32
N HIS A 272 -3.29 3.89 -25.00
CA HIS A 272 -2.94 5.28 -24.74
C HIS A 272 -4.10 6.27 -24.95
N ALA A 273 -5.00 5.99 -25.91
CA ALA A 273 -6.15 6.85 -26.19
C ALA A 273 -7.19 6.81 -25.04
N GLU A 274 -7.50 5.62 -24.54
CA GLU A 274 -8.37 5.43 -23.38
C GLU A 274 -7.77 6.05 -22.11
N ALA A 275 -6.46 5.86 -21.89
CA ALA A 275 -5.77 6.44 -20.75
C ALA A 275 -5.75 7.98 -20.81
N THR A 276 -5.53 8.55 -21.99
CA THR A 276 -5.58 10.01 -22.20
C THR A 276 -7.00 10.56 -22.00
N ALA A 277 -8.03 9.86 -22.49
CA ALA A 277 -9.41 10.27 -22.27
C ALA A 277 -9.79 10.27 -20.78
N LEU A 278 -9.30 9.30 -20.01
CA LEU A 278 -9.52 9.26 -18.57
C LEU A 278 -8.77 10.38 -17.84
N ARG A 279 -7.50 10.63 -18.20
CA ARG A 279 -6.71 11.76 -17.67
C ARG A 279 -7.38 13.11 -17.93
N ASN A 280 -7.92 13.33 -19.13
CA ASN A 280 -8.58 14.59 -19.47
C ASN A 280 -9.88 14.82 -18.67
N GLY A 281 -10.53 13.75 -18.20
CA GLY A 281 -11.71 13.82 -17.35
C GLY A 281 -11.41 13.75 -15.84
N LEU A 282 -10.14 13.75 -15.44
CA LEU A 282 -9.73 13.49 -14.06
C LEU A 282 -10.32 14.49 -13.06
N SER A 283 -10.27 15.79 -13.37
CA SER A 283 -10.79 16.83 -12.47
C SER A 283 -12.29 16.70 -12.22
N THR A 284 -13.06 16.37 -13.26
CA THR A 284 -14.50 16.06 -13.15
C THR A 284 -14.74 14.79 -12.33
N ASN A 285 -13.89 13.79 -12.49
CA ASN A 285 -14.01 12.53 -11.75
C ASN A 285 -13.73 12.72 -10.25
N VAL A 286 -12.70 13.51 -9.92
CA VAL A 286 -12.39 13.93 -8.54
C VAL A 286 -13.54 14.71 -7.93
N SER A 287 -14.09 15.70 -8.64
CA SER A 287 -15.19 16.50 -8.11
C SER A 287 -16.46 15.67 -7.89
N GLU A 288 -16.78 14.73 -8.78
CA GLU A 288 -17.91 13.80 -8.59
C GLU A 288 -17.72 12.85 -7.40
N ILE A 289 -16.51 12.34 -7.18
CA ILE A 289 -16.21 11.47 -6.03
C ILE A 289 -16.27 12.27 -4.72
N ASN A 290 -15.71 13.48 -4.67
CA ASN A 290 -15.82 14.38 -3.51
C ASN A 290 -17.29 14.74 -3.20
N LEU A 291 -18.08 15.01 -4.24
CA LEU A 291 -19.49 15.29 -4.12
C LEU A 291 -20.25 14.09 -3.54
N ALA A 292 -19.95 12.89 -4.02
CA ALA A 292 -20.51 11.65 -3.48
C ALA A 292 -20.08 11.41 -2.03
N MET A 293 -18.82 11.69 -1.67
CA MET A 293 -18.36 11.60 -0.27
C MET A 293 -19.11 12.58 0.64
N SER A 294 -19.27 13.83 0.19
CA SER A 294 -20.02 14.85 0.92
C SER A 294 -21.46 14.39 1.21
N ALA A 295 -22.12 13.77 0.23
CA ALA A 295 -23.48 13.23 0.39
C ALA A 295 -23.56 12.06 1.38
N ILE A 296 -22.63 11.10 1.33
CA ILE A 296 -22.67 9.92 2.22
C ILE A 296 -22.21 10.22 3.65
N ASN A 297 -21.40 11.27 3.85
CA ASN A 297 -20.96 11.73 5.17
C ASN A 297 -22.08 12.38 5.99
N LEU A 298 -23.23 12.67 5.37
CA LEU A 298 -24.42 13.10 6.09
C LEU A 298 -24.96 11.95 6.97
N PRO A 299 -25.57 12.24 8.13
CA PRO A 299 -26.08 11.24 9.08
C PRO A 299 -27.39 10.56 8.62
N VAL A 300 -27.40 10.03 7.39
CA VAL A 300 -28.59 9.54 6.66
C VAL A 300 -28.58 8.04 6.35
N LEU A 301 -27.45 7.38 6.61
CA LEU A 301 -27.26 5.99 6.20
C LEU A 301 -28.15 5.04 7.02
N GLU A 302 -28.40 5.32 8.30
CA GLU A 302 -29.33 4.54 9.11
C GLU A 302 -30.80 4.96 8.89
N PRO A 303 -31.77 4.02 8.92
CA PRO A 303 -31.57 2.58 9.04
C PRO A 303 -30.99 1.96 7.75
N LEU A 304 -30.01 1.07 7.90
CA LEU A 304 -29.45 0.29 6.78
C LEU A 304 -30.42 -0.82 6.34
N THR A 305 -31.25 -0.52 5.35
CA THR A 305 -32.16 -1.50 4.74
C THR A 305 -31.42 -2.38 3.72
N PRO A 306 -31.93 -3.58 3.37
CA PRO A 306 -31.32 -4.43 2.35
C PRO A 306 -31.10 -3.73 1.00
N SER A 307 -32.07 -2.94 0.53
CA SER A 307 -31.93 -2.17 -0.70
C SER A 307 -30.86 -1.08 -0.59
N LYS A 308 -30.77 -0.41 0.56
CA LYS A 308 -29.75 0.62 0.80
C LYS A 308 -28.35 0.02 0.82
N LEU A 309 -28.19 -1.14 1.46
CA LEU A 309 -26.92 -1.87 1.53
C LEU A 309 -26.43 -2.33 0.15
N ASP A 310 -27.35 -2.79 -0.72
CA ASP A 310 -27.03 -3.19 -2.09
C ASP A 310 -26.54 -2.00 -2.93
N LYS A 311 -27.22 -0.85 -2.81
CA LYS A 311 -26.81 0.40 -3.46
C LYS A 311 -25.47 0.93 -2.93
N LEU A 312 -25.25 0.91 -1.61
CA LEU A 312 -23.98 1.31 -1.00
C LEU A 312 -22.82 0.40 -1.43
N CYS A 313 -23.04 -0.92 -1.47
CA CYS A 313 -22.06 -1.88 -1.98
C CYS A 313 -21.73 -1.59 -3.45
N SER A 314 -22.75 -1.34 -4.27
CA SER A 314 -22.58 -0.98 -5.68
C SER A 314 -21.80 0.34 -5.87
N LEU A 315 -22.10 1.35 -5.05
CA LEU A 315 -21.38 2.64 -5.03
C LEU A 315 -19.90 2.42 -4.69
N SER A 316 -19.62 1.70 -3.60
CA SER A 316 -18.26 1.37 -3.17
C SER A 316 -17.47 0.62 -4.25
N MET A 317 -18.08 -0.38 -4.90
CA MET A 317 -17.42 -1.10 -6.00
C MET A 317 -17.15 -0.21 -7.21
N ALA A 318 -18.08 0.68 -7.57
CA ALA A 318 -17.92 1.61 -8.69
C ALA A 318 -16.79 2.63 -8.43
N VAL A 319 -16.71 3.16 -7.22
CA VAL A 319 -15.67 4.14 -6.85
C VAL A 319 -14.28 3.49 -6.76
N LEU A 320 -14.19 2.25 -6.27
CA LEU A 320 -12.95 1.46 -6.37
C LEU A 320 -12.56 1.18 -7.83
N HIS A 321 -13.53 0.94 -8.72
CA HIS A 321 -13.28 0.78 -10.15
C HIS A 321 -12.71 2.07 -10.77
N CYS A 322 -13.22 3.26 -10.39
CA CYS A 322 -12.62 4.54 -10.78
C CYS A 322 -11.15 4.65 -10.35
N ALA A 323 -10.84 4.29 -9.10
CA ALA A 323 -9.47 4.34 -8.57
C ALA A 323 -8.51 3.40 -9.32
N ILE A 324 -8.94 2.17 -9.60
CA ILE A 324 -8.18 1.23 -10.44
C ILE A 324 -8.00 1.79 -11.85
N GLY A 325 -9.08 2.29 -12.45
CA GLY A 325 -9.03 2.88 -13.79
C GLY A 325 -7.99 4.00 -13.87
N GLN A 326 -7.97 4.89 -12.87
CA GLN A 326 -7.02 6.00 -12.81
C GLN A 326 -5.59 5.53 -12.60
N ALA A 327 -5.34 4.62 -11.64
CA ALA A 327 -4.02 4.04 -11.42
C ALA A 327 -3.46 3.37 -12.69
N THR A 328 -4.34 2.70 -13.45
CA THR A 328 -3.96 2.03 -14.69
C THR A 328 -3.76 3.01 -15.85
N ALA A 329 -4.55 4.08 -15.93
CA ALA A 329 -4.35 5.13 -16.92
C ALA A 329 -3.01 5.87 -16.70
N SER A 330 -2.69 6.24 -15.46
CA SER A 330 -1.38 6.82 -15.12
C SER A 330 -0.24 5.89 -15.52
N ALA A 331 -0.37 4.60 -15.22
CA ALA A 331 0.60 3.57 -15.60
C ALA A 331 0.84 3.49 -17.12
N VAL A 332 -0.23 3.47 -17.92
CA VAL A 332 -0.15 3.42 -19.39
C VAL A 332 0.51 4.68 -19.95
N LEU A 333 0.16 5.86 -19.41
CA LEU A 333 0.72 7.13 -19.88
C LEU A 333 2.21 7.28 -19.56
N SER A 334 2.65 6.85 -18.37
CA SER A 334 4.07 6.86 -18.00
C SER A 334 4.93 5.97 -18.89
N THR A 335 4.41 4.82 -19.35
CA THR A 335 5.16 3.94 -20.27
C THR A 335 5.24 4.47 -21.71
N GLY A 336 4.30 5.30 -22.15
CA GLY A 336 4.24 5.85 -23.51
C GLY A 336 5.17 7.05 -23.74
N ALA A 337 5.48 7.82 -22.69
CA ALA A 337 6.35 8.99 -22.77
C ALA A 337 7.81 8.65 -23.12
N VAL A 338 8.29 7.45 -22.75
CA VAL A 338 9.67 6.99 -22.98
C VAL A 338 9.94 6.63 -24.45
N VAL A 339 8.90 6.38 -25.26
CA VAL A 339 9.04 5.81 -26.62
C VAL A 339 8.96 6.88 -27.75
N SER A 340 8.76 8.17 -27.44
CA SER A 340 8.65 9.22 -28.46
C SER A 340 9.41 10.51 -28.11
N PRO A 341 10.70 10.64 -28.48
CA PRO A 341 11.52 11.82 -28.16
C PRO A 341 11.35 13.01 -29.14
N LYS A 342 10.28 13.10 -29.94
CA LYS A 342 10.17 14.15 -30.99
C LYS A 342 8.97 15.07 -30.80
N CYS A 343 9.11 16.04 -29.90
CA CYS A 343 8.63 17.44 -30.06
C CYS A 343 9.00 18.28 -28.83
N SER A 344 10.25 18.73 -28.73
CA SER A 344 10.68 19.78 -27.80
C SER A 344 10.32 21.15 -28.37
N ASN A 345 9.39 21.89 -27.74
CA ASN A 345 9.33 23.37 -27.74
C ASN A 345 8.15 23.97 -26.91
N GLN A 346 7.67 23.33 -25.82
CA GLN A 346 6.69 23.94 -24.89
C GLN A 346 6.91 23.56 -23.41
N GLN A 347 8.16 23.46 -22.95
CA GLN A 347 8.48 22.81 -21.67
C GLN A 347 8.31 23.66 -20.40
N SER A 348 8.17 24.98 -20.47
CA SER A 348 8.14 25.83 -19.26
C SER A 348 6.74 26.11 -18.68
N GLN A 349 5.64 25.72 -19.34
CA GLN A 349 4.27 25.78 -18.79
C GLN A 349 3.61 24.40 -18.61
N ALA A 350 4.25 23.32 -19.08
CA ALA A 350 3.71 21.97 -19.01
C ALA A 350 3.95 21.30 -17.65
N GLY A 351 5.09 21.56 -16.99
CA GLY A 351 5.45 20.96 -15.70
C GLY A 351 4.43 21.22 -14.58
N LEU A 352 4.00 22.48 -14.42
CA LEU A 352 3.00 22.86 -13.41
C LEU A 352 1.63 22.16 -13.60
N LYS A 353 1.21 21.91 -14.86
CA LYS A 353 -0.04 21.19 -15.15
C LYS A 353 0.08 19.68 -14.94
N GLU A 354 1.28 19.12 -15.04
CA GLU A 354 1.52 17.69 -14.84
C GLU A 354 1.51 17.33 -13.34
N ASP A 355 2.12 18.18 -12.50
CA ASP A 355 2.07 18.04 -11.04
C ASP A 355 0.64 18.16 -10.48
N ASP A 356 -0.17 19.09 -11.00
CA ASP A 356 -1.59 19.21 -10.66
C ASP A 356 -2.39 17.96 -11.04
N LEU A 357 -2.07 17.31 -12.17
CA LEU A 357 -2.75 16.08 -12.60
C LEU A 357 -2.34 14.88 -11.73
N ASP A 358 -1.08 14.78 -11.35
CA ASP A 358 -0.59 13.73 -10.46
C ASP A 358 -1.19 13.87 -9.06
N SER A 359 -1.26 15.11 -8.54
CA SER A 359 -1.93 15.42 -7.26
C SER A 359 -3.41 15.02 -7.31
N ASN A 360 -4.14 15.41 -8.36
CA ASN A 360 -5.55 15.02 -8.54
C ASN A 360 -5.73 13.49 -8.66
N ALA A 361 -4.77 12.76 -9.24
CA ALA A 361 -4.82 11.31 -9.33
C ALA A 361 -4.62 10.65 -7.96
N VAL A 362 -3.75 11.20 -7.12
CA VAL A 362 -3.59 10.80 -5.71
C VAL A 362 -4.89 11.06 -4.95
N THR A 363 -5.44 12.27 -5.01
CA THR A 363 -6.70 12.64 -4.33
C THR A 363 -7.84 11.70 -4.73
N LEU A 364 -7.97 11.37 -6.03
CA LEU A 364 -9.00 10.44 -6.49
C LEU A 364 -8.91 9.07 -5.81
N VAL A 365 -7.69 8.51 -5.74
CA VAL A 365 -7.47 7.18 -5.16
C VAL A 365 -7.68 7.21 -3.64
N GLU A 366 -7.19 8.23 -2.96
CA GLU A 366 -7.41 8.39 -1.52
C GLU A 366 -8.88 8.50 -1.17
N GLU A 367 -9.62 9.36 -1.89
CA GLU A 367 -11.02 9.59 -1.59
C GLU A 367 -11.87 8.35 -1.91
N ALA A 368 -11.52 7.61 -2.95
CA ALA A 368 -12.15 6.33 -3.23
C ALA A 368 -11.93 5.30 -2.10
N LEU A 369 -10.72 5.25 -1.53
CA LEU A 369 -10.39 4.35 -0.42
C LEU A 369 -11.01 4.81 0.91
N ASN A 370 -11.10 6.12 1.13
CA ASN A 370 -11.77 6.74 2.27
C ASN A 370 -13.27 6.44 2.24
N MET A 371 -13.91 6.65 1.09
CA MET A 371 -15.33 6.34 0.87
C MET A 371 -15.62 4.87 1.15
N TYR A 372 -14.81 3.97 0.58
CA TYR A 372 -14.96 2.53 0.81
C TYR A 372 -14.83 2.19 2.31
N SER A 373 -13.87 2.82 3.01
CA SER A 373 -13.62 2.58 4.43
C SER A 373 -14.73 3.15 5.32
N TYR A 374 -15.23 4.34 5.00
CA TYR A 374 -16.33 4.99 5.71
C TYR A 374 -17.60 4.14 5.65
N ILE A 375 -18.04 3.75 4.44
CA ILE A 375 -19.21 2.89 4.24
C ILE A 375 -19.03 1.56 4.98
N GLY A 376 -17.85 0.95 4.88
CA GLY A 376 -17.52 -0.29 5.58
C GLY A 376 -17.64 -0.16 7.11
N ASN A 377 -17.12 0.92 7.68
CA ASN A 377 -17.20 1.20 9.12
C ASN A 377 -18.64 1.45 9.57
N THR A 378 -19.45 2.14 8.77
CA THR A 378 -20.89 2.31 9.04
C THR A 378 -21.62 0.96 9.06
N ILE A 379 -21.35 0.08 8.09
CA ILE A 379 -21.95 -1.27 8.04
C ILE A 379 -21.49 -2.10 9.25
N LYS A 380 -20.19 -2.09 9.55
CA LYS A 380 -19.59 -2.83 10.68
C LYS A 380 -20.16 -2.38 12.04
N GLY A 381 -20.34 -1.07 12.23
CA GLY A 381 -20.88 -0.49 13.45
C GLY A 381 -22.40 -0.57 13.57
N SER A 382 -23.11 -0.95 12.50
CA SER A 382 -24.56 -1.05 12.51
C SER A 382 -25.06 -2.26 13.29
N THR A 383 -26.02 -2.03 14.18
CA THR A 383 -26.75 -3.10 14.88
C THR A 383 -27.63 -3.94 13.95
N ARG A 384 -27.87 -3.47 12.71
CA ARG A 384 -28.75 -4.14 11.73
C ARG A 384 -27.99 -4.83 10.60
N ALA A 385 -26.76 -4.40 10.30
CA ALA A 385 -26.03 -4.79 9.09
C ALA A 385 -24.58 -5.27 9.35
N GLY A 386 -24.20 -5.52 10.60
CA GLY A 386 -22.91 -6.13 10.93
C GLY A 386 -22.78 -7.61 10.51
N GLY A 387 -21.72 -8.27 10.97
CA GLY A 387 -21.51 -9.71 10.75
C GLY A 387 -21.31 -10.08 9.28
N HIS A 388 -22.09 -11.06 8.78
CA HIS A 388 -21.96 -11.58 7.41
C HIS A 388 -22.15 -10.51 6.32
N VAL A 389 -22.99 -9.51 6.56
CA VAL A 389 -23.20 -8.41 5.61
C VAL A 389 -21.92 -7.61 5.43
N TYR A 390 -21.22 -7.28 6.52
CA TYR A 390 -19.91 -6.63 6.45
C TYR A 390 -18.88 -7.54 5.78
N GLN A 391 -18.86 -8.84 6.07
CA GLN A 391 -17.94 -9.79 5.42
C GLN A 391 -18.19 -9.88 3.90
N ASN A 392 -19.44 -9.80 3.46
CA ASN A 392 -19.78 -9.76 2.03
C ASN A 392 -19.40 -8.42 1.39
N TYR A 393 -19.46 -7.32 2.13
CA TYR A 393 -18.94 -6.03 1.71
C TYR A 393 -17.42 -6.09 1.49
N LEU A 394 -16.67 -6.70 2.42
CA LEU A 394 -15.24 -6.96 2.28
C LEU A 394 -14.93 -7.81 1.04
N LEU A 395 -15.71 -8.87 0.79
CA LEU A 395 -15.61 -9.69 -0.42
C LEU A 395 -15.77 -8.83 -1.68
N ALA A 396 -16.76 -7.95 -1.72
CA ALA A 396 -17.04 -7.11 -2.89
C ALA A 396 -15.87 -6.16 -3.21
N GLY A 397 -15.34 -5.46 -2.20
CA GLY A 397 -14.18 -4.59 -2.39
C GLY A 397 -12.91 -5.35 -2.78
N ALA A 398 -12.64 -6.48 -2.10
CA ALA A 398 -11.51 -7.34 -2.44
C ALA A 398 -11.61 -7.87 -3.88
N TRP A 399 -12.81 -8.27 -4.31
CA TRP A 399 -13.03 -8.77 -5.67
C TRP A 399 -12.73 -7.70 -6.73
N VAL A 400 -13.17 -6.45 -6.54
CA VAL A 400 -12.88 -5.35 -7.47
C VAL A 400 -11.38 -5.06 -7.54
N LEU A 401 -10.72 -4.89 -6.39
CA LEU A 401 -9.28 -4.58 -6.33
C LEU A 401 -8.42 -5.70 -6.94
N ILE A 402 -8.68 -6.94 -6.58
CA ILE A 402 -7.92 -8.09 -7.08
C ILE A 402 -8.17 -8.33 -8.57
N SER A 403 -9.43 -8.24 -9.03
CA SER A 403 -9.74 -8.40 -10.45
C SER A 403 -9.10 -7.30 -11.30
N GLY A 404 -9.13 -6.05 -10.82
CA GLY A 404 -8.49 -4.93 -11.50
C GLY A 404 -6.98 -5.04 -11.56
N LEU A 405 -6.32 -5.34 -10.44
CA LEU A 405 -4.86 -5.53 -10.39
C LEU A 405 -4.42 -6.72 -11.25
N GLN A 406 -5.17 -7.83 -11.23
CA GLN A 406 -4.90 -8.98 -12.09
C GLN A 406 -5.07 -8.63 -13.57
N THR A 407 -6.06 -7.83 -13.92
CA THR A 407 -6.28 -7.41 -15.31
C THR A 407 -5.16 -6.49 -15.78
N HIS A 408 -4.71 -5.56 -14.92
CA HIS A 408 -3.55 -4.70 -15.23
C HIS A 408 -2.28 -5.54 -15.44
N LEU A 409 -2.00 -6.50 -14.54
CA LEU A 409 -0.88 -7.42 -14.71
C LEU A 409 -0.97 -8.20 -16.03
N ALA A 410 -2.15 -8.74 -16.36
CA ALA A 410 -2.36 -9.50 -17.59
C ALA A 410 -2.18 -8.64 -18.84
N ALA A 411 -2.64 -7.38 -18.82
CA ALA A 411 -2.44 -6.44 -19.92
C ALA A 411 -0.94 -6.15 -20.15
N SER A 412 -0.19 -5.85 -19.09
CA SER A 412 1.25 -5.52 -19.18
C SER A 412 2.15 -6.70 -19.54
N THR A 413 1.73 -7.92 -19.21
CA THR A 413 2.51 -9.15 -19.48
C THR A 413 2.11 -9.85 -20.78
N SER A 414 0.98 -9.47 -21.39
CA SER A 414 0.56 -10.01 -22.67
C SER A 414 1.50 -9.58 -23.80
N THR A 415 1.83 -10.51 -24.70
CA THR A 415 2.57 -10.20 -25.93
C THR A 415 1.61 -9.60 -26.94
N ASP A 416 1.94 -8.41 -27.48
CA ASP A 416 1.20 -7.81 -28.59
C ASP A 416 1.14 -8.82 -29.75
N LYS A 417 0.01 -9.52 -29.87
CA LYS A 417 -0.31 -10.28 -31.07
C LYS A 417 -0.77 -9.29 -32.12
N ASN A 418 0.18 -8.56 -32.69
CA ASN A 418 -0.09 -7.74 -33.85
C ASN A 418 -0.35 -8.69 -35.04
N PRO A 419 -1.59 -8.85 -35.53
CA PRO A 419 -1.92 -9.91 -36.50
C PRO A 419 -1.38 -9.64 -37.91
N HIS A 420 -0.82 -8.45 -38.16
CA HIS A 420 -0.55 -7.94 -39.51
C HIS A 420 0.90 -8.07 -40.01
N LEU A 421 1.80 -8.71 -39.27
CA LEU A 421 3.24 -8.77 -39.61
C LEU A 421 3.79 -10.19 -39.85
N ARG A 422 2.92 -11.19 -40.08
CA ARG A 422 3.33 -12.61 -40.21
C ARG A 422 3.60 -13.12 -41.63
N GLU A 423 3.68 -12.28 -42.65
CA GLU A 423 3.90 -12.76 -44.04
C GLU A 423 5.26 -12.47 -44.67
N ARG A 424 6.24 -11.92 -43.95
CA ARG A 424 7.62 -11.90 -44.43
C ARG A 424 8.60 -12.18 -43.31
N GLU A 425 9.04 -13.43 -43.24
CA GLU A 425 10.45 -13.85 -43.05
C GLU A 425 10.47 -15.27 -42.47
N ASP A 426 10.22 -16.24 -43.34
CA ASP A 426 10.70 -17.60 -43.15
C ASP A 426 11.88 -17.81 -44.10
N LYS A 427 13.10 -17.78 -43.54
CA LYS A 427 14.20 -18.71 -43.87
C LYS A 427 15.46 -18.39 -43.06
N GLY A 428 15.75 -19.28 -42.11
CA GLY A 428 17.11 -19.59 -41.69
C GLY A 428 17.56 -19.00 -40.36
N ARG A 429 17.35 -19.73 -39.25
CA ARG A 429 18.33 -19.85 -38.15
C ARG A 429 18.01 -21.06 -37.25
N SER A 430 19.08 -21.69 -36.78
CA SER A 430 19.17 -22.99 -36.11
C SER A 430 18.37 -23.09 -34.79
N PRO A 431 17.78 -24.26 -34.45
CA PRO A 431 16.91 -24.43 -33.28
C PRO A 431 17.71 -24.87 -32.04
N CYS A 432 18.37 -23.95 -31.35
CA CYS A 432 18.87 -24.17 -29.97
C CYS A 432 18.96 -22.84 -29.22
N LYS A 433 17.85 -22.46 -28.56
CA LYS A 433 17.74 -21.65 -27.33
C LYS A 433 16.26 -21.48 -27.04
N SER A 434 15.82 -21.92 -25.86
CA SER A 434 14.45 -21.83 -25.34
C SER A 434 13.93 -20.39 -25.41
N ARG A 435 13.11 -20.11 -26.43
CA ARG A 435 12.59 -18.78 -26.75
C ARG A 435 11.50 -18.30 -25.78
N ASP A 436 11.01 -19.17 -24.90
CA ASP A 436 9.93 -18.85 -23.95
C ASP A 436 10.39 -18.03 -22.74
N SER A 437 11.66 -18.14 -22.32
CA SER A 437 12.17 -17.44 -21.13
C SER A 437 12.35 -15.92 -21.35
N ASN A 438 12.64 -15.49 -22.58
CA ASN A 438 12.83 -14.07 -22.89
C ASN A 438 11.51 -13.27 -22.89
N SER A 439 10.39 -13.90 -23.27
CA SER A 439 9.08 -13.23 -23.31
C SER A 439 8.53 -12.93 -21.91
N ALA A 440 8.79 -13.80 -20.93
CA ALA A 440 8.38 -13.59 -19.54
C ALA A 440 9.20 -12.46 -18.88
N ARG A 441 10.48 -12.34 -19.23
CA ARG A 441 11.35 -11.25 -18.77
C ARG A 441 10.90 -9.89 -19.30
N SER A 442 10.57 -9.78 -20.59
CA SER A 442 10.07 -8.53 -21.18
C SER A 442 8.72 -8.09 -20.61
N GLY A 443 7.82 -9.04 -20.32
CA GLY A 443 6.53 -8.73 -19.69
C GLY A 443 6.66 -8.23 -18.25
N LEU A 444 7.57 -8.82 -17.47
CA LEU A 444 7.86 -8.36 -16.11
C LEU A 444 8.46 -6.94 -16.09
N GLN A 445 9.36 -6.62 -17.01
CA GLN A 445 9.94 -5.27 -17.13
C GLN A 445 8.89 -4.21 -17.44
N LYS A 446 7.99 -4.49 -18.40
CA LYS A 446 6.87 -3.59 -18.73
C LYS A 446 5.95 -3.36 -17.53
N PHE A 447 5.58 -4.43 -16.82
CA PHE A 447 4.77 -4.31 -15.61
C PHE A 447 5.51 -3.56 -14.49
N GLN A 448 6.82 -3.78 -14.34
CA GLN A 448 7.63 -3.05 -13.38
C GLN A 448 7.64 -1.55 -13.67
N GLN A 449 7.74 -1.13 -14.93
CA GLN A 449 7.67 0.29 -15.30
C GLN A 449 6.28 0.88 -14.99
N SER A 450 5.21 0.13 -15.30
CA SER A 450 3.82 0.60 -15.15
C SER A 450 3.31 0.63 -13.69
N PHE A 451 3.97 -0.05 -12.76
CA PHE A 451 3.49 -0.18 -11.37
C PHE A 451 3.88 1.01 -10.46
N GLY A 452 3.03 2.03 -10.31
CA GLY A 452 3.30 3.24 -9.50
C GLY A 452 2.69 3.26 -8.08
N VAL A 453 2.86 4.38 -7.36
CA VAL A 453 2.38 4.57 -5.96
C VAL A 453 0.87 4.39 -5.79
N LEU A 454 0.08 4.78 -6.80
CA LEU A 454 -1.37 4.54 -6.81
C LEU A 454 -1.68 3.03 -6.81
N SER A 455 -0.91 2.25 -7.56
CA SER A 455 -1.06 0.78 -7.58
C SER A 455 -0.63 0.16 -6.25
N VAL A 456 0.38 0.74 -5.57
CA VAL A 456 0.79 0.31 -4.23
C VAL A 456 -0.35 0.52 -3.23
N ALA A 457 -0.98 1.70 -3.19
CA ALA A 457 -2.10 1.98 -2.28
C ALA A 457 -3.26 0.99 -2.47
N LEU A 458 -3.64 0.74 -3.74
CA LEU A 458 -4.70 -0.21 -4.09
C LEU A 458 -4.34 -1.66 -3.75
N ALA A 459 -3.10 -2.08 -4.02
CA ALA A 459 -2.61 -3.42 -3.68
C ALA A 459 -2.53 -3.63 -2.17
N THR A 460 -2.05 -2.65 -1.42
CA THR A 460 -2.02 -2.66 0.05
C THR A 460 -3.44 -2.80 0.60
N ARG A 461 -4.40 -1.98 0.13
CA ARG A 461 -5.80 -2.12 0.56
C ARG A 461 -6.36 -3.49 0.19
N GLY A 462 -6.13 -3.97 -1.03
CA GLY A 462 -6.57 -5.28 -1.49
C GLY A 462 -6.06 -6.39 -0.57
N LEU A 463 -4.77 -6.34 -0.19
CA LEU A 463 -4.15 -7.29 0.70
C LEU A 463 -4.71 -7.25 2.14
N THR A 464 -5.04 -6.06 2.65
CA THR A 464 -5.72 -5.90 3.95
C THR A 464 -7.10 -6.59 3.93
N LEU A 465 -7.91 -6.33 2.89
CA LEU A 465 -9.23 -6.97 2.76
C LEU A 465 -9.12 -8.49 2.62
N LEU A 466 -8.13 -8.99 1.86
CA LEU A 466 -7.83 -10.41 1.79
C LEU A 466 -7.46 -10.98 3.16
N SER A 467 -6.62 -10.29 3.92
CA SER A 467 -6.20 -10.74 5.25
C SER A 467 -7.40 -10.89 6.19
N GLU A 468 -8.31 -9.90 6.21
CA GLU A 468 -9.54 -9.97 7.02
C GLU A 468 -10.44 -11.15 6.61
N LEU A 469 -10.63 -11.38 5.30
CA LEU A 469 -11.41 -12.52 4.79
C LEU A 469 -10.78 -13.88 5.12
N PHE A 470 -9.45 -13.98 5.05
CA PHE A 470 -8.74 -15.21 5.37
C PHE A 470 -8.60 -15.43 6.88
N ASP A 471 -8.59 -14.38 7.70
CA ASP A 471 -8.68 -14.49 9.15
C ASP A 471 -10.04 -15.04 9.58
N ASP A 472 -11.13 -14.58 8.94
CA ASP A 472 -12.47 -15.16 9.11
C ASP A 472 -12.50 -16.65 8.72
N LEU A 473 -11.87 -17.01 7.59
CA LEU A 473 -11.73 -18.42 7.19
C LEU A 473 -10.91 -19.23 8.21
N HIS A 474 -9.86 -18.65 8.78
CA HIS A 474 -9.06 -19.32 9.80
C HIS A 474 -9.91 -19.67 11.03
N LEU A 475 -10.77 -18.75 11.47
CA LEU A 475 -11.71 -18.98 12.58
C LEU A 475 -12.71 -20.08 12.25
N GLU A 476 -13.29 -20.08 11.04
CA GLU A 476 -14.24 -21.11 10.60
C GLU A 476 -13.59 -22.51 10.56
N VAL A 477 -12.36 -22.59 10.08
CA VAL A 477 -11.58 -23.84 10.03
C VAL A 477 -11.28 -24.37 11.42
N CYS A 478 -10.94 -23.50 12.37
CA CYS A 478 -10.75 -23.87 13.78
C CYS A 478 -12.04 -24.42 14.42
N GLY A 479 -13.22 -24.01 13.92
CA GLY A 479 -14.53 -24.52 14.34
C GLY A 479 -14.91 -25.90 13.80
N GLY A 480 -14.03 -26.58 13.04
CA GLY A 480 -14.25 -27.96 12.55
C GLY A 480 -14.48 -28.10 11.04
N SER A 481 -14.59 -27.00 10.29
CA SER A 481 -14.84 -27.01 8.84
C SER A 481 -13.58 -27.19 7.96
N GLY A 482 -12.42 -27.50 8.55
CA GLY A 482 -11.14 -27.59 7.83
C GLY A 482 -11.01 -28.68 6.75
N SER A 483 -11.90 -29.67 6.77
CA SER A 483 -11.84 -30.84 5.87
C SER A 483 -12.56 -30.65 4.54
N ILE A 484 -13.20 -29.49 4.31
CA ILE A 484 -13.95 -29.21 3.07
C ILE A 484 -12.97 -29.07 1.89
N VAL A 485 -13.19 -29.85 0.82
CA VAL A 485 -12.30 -29.92 -0.35
C VAL A 485 -12.85 -29.19 -1.57
N GLN A 486 -14.16 -29.01 -1.66
CA GLN A 486 -14.82 -28.28 -2.73
C GLN A 486 -15.95 -27.41 -2.16
N VAL A 487 -16.13 -26.25 -2.78
CA VAL A 487 -17.15 -25.27 -2.39
C VAL A 487 -17.57 -24.49 -3.62
N GLU A 488 -18.85 -24.14 -3.70
CA GLU A 488 -19.33 -23.20 -4.72
C GLU A 488 -18.92 -21.76 -4.33
N PRO A 489 -18.31 -20.98 -5.24
CA PRO A 489 -18.00 -19.58 -4.98
C PRO A 489 -19.23 -18.74 -4.59
N ALA A 490 -19.10 -17.91 -3.56
CA ALA A 490 -20.17 -16.99 -3.18
C ALA A 490 -20.50 -16.00 -4.33
N PRO A 491 -21.77 -15.76 -4.67
CA PRO A 491 -22.13 -14.60 -5.49
C PRO A 491 -21.87 -13.30 -4.70
N LEU A 492 -21.66 -12.19 -5.41
CA LEU A 492 -21.52 -10.86 -4.78
C LEU A 492 -22.90 -10.30 -4.38
N ALA A 493 -23.57 -10.99 -3.46
CA ALA A 493 -24.85 -10.57 -2.90
C ALA A 493 -24.65 -10.10 -1.45
N ILE A 494 -24.85 -8.81 -1.18
CA ILE A 494 -24.53 -8.22 0.12
C ILE A 494 -25.30 -8.87 1.29
N MET A 495 -26.55 -9.27 1.06
CA MET A 495 -27.43 -9.91 2.05
C MET A 495 -27.28 -11.43 2.15
N GLY A 496 -26.42 -12.03 1.33
CA GLY A 496 -26.27 -13.47 1.30
C GLY A 496 -25.65 -14.04 2.58
N GLN A 497 -26.05 -15.25 2.95
CA GLN A 497 -25.43 -15.97 4.05
C GLN A 497 -24.41 -16.94 3.47
N PHE A 498 -23.16 -16.49 3.40
CA PHE A 498 -22.06 -17.29 2.88
C PHE A 498 -21.10 -17.66 4.00
N THR A 499 -20.46 -18.81 3.86
CA THR A 499 -19.30 -19.19 4.68
C THR A 499 -18.08 -18.36 4.28
N ALA A 500 -17.10 -18.26 5.17
CA ALA A 500 -15.82 -17.62 4.89
C ALA A 500 -15.12 -18.33 3.72
N LEU A 501 -15.24 -19.67 3.66
CA LEU A 501 -14.67 -20.46 2.57
C LEU A 501 -15.32 -20.15 1.22
N GLN A 502 -16.64 -19.98 1.15
CA GLN A 502 -17.33 -19.55 -0.07
C GLN A 502 -16.87 -18.17 -0.55
N ARG A 503 -16.70 -17.21 0.38
CA ARG A 503 -16.18 -15.88 0.06
C ARG A 503 -14.75 -15.94 -0.48
N VAL A 504 -13.86 -16.64 0.22
CA VAL A 504 -12.46 -16.81 -0.22
C VAL A 504 -12.41 -17.53 -1.57
N SER A 505 -13.21 -18.57 -1.77
CA SER A 505 -13.30 -19.30 -3.05
C SER A 505 -13.69 -18.37 -4.22
N ARG A 506 -14.58 -17.40 -4.00
CA ARG A 506 -14.94 -16.39 -5.01
C ARG A 506 -13.75 -15.53 -5.43
N ILE A 507 -12.90 -15.12 -4.49
CA ILE A 507 -11.68 -14.38 -4.80
C ILE A 507 -10.68 -15.26 -5.55
N LEU A 508 -10.43 -16.48 -5.06
CA LEU A 508 -9.48 -17.42 -5.67
C LEU A 508 -9.88 -17.83 -7.10
N SER A 509 -11.18 -17.75 -7.41
CA SER A 509 -11.70 -17.98 -8.76
C SER A 509 -11.59 -16.75 -9.67
N ALA A 510 -11.45 -15.54 -9.11
CA ALA A 510 -11.36 -14.29 -9.87
C ALA A 510 -9.95 -14.02 -10.40
N ALA A 511 -8.91 -14.42 -9.64
CA ALA A 511 -7.52 -14.25 -10.04
C ALA A 511 -6.62 -15.36 -9.49
N PRO A 512 -5.58 -15.78 -10.23
CA PRO A 512 -4.55 -16.67 -9.71
C PRO A 512 -3.68 -15.92 -8.69
N LEU A 513 -4.15 -15.83 -7.42
CA LEU A 513 -3.48 -15.05 -6.37
C LEU A 513 -2.00 -15.40 -6.18
N ASN A 514 -1.61 -16.68 -6.31
CA ASN A 514 -0.20 -17.07 -6.26
C ASN A 514 0.64 -16.36 -7.32
N HIS A 515 0.09 -16.20 -8.52
CA HIS A 515 0.77 -15.50 -9.60
C HIS A 515 0.77 -13.99 -9.35
N LEU A 516 -0.39 -13.40 -9.09
CA LEU A 516 -0.53 -11.96 -8.84
C LEU A 516 0.41 -11.48 -7.73
N LEU A 517 0.37 -12.13 -6.56
CA LEU A 517 1.10 -11.70 -5.38
C LEU A 517 2.63 -11.83 -5.57
N PHE A 518 3.12 -12.87 -6.25
CA PHE A 518 4.55 -12.97 -6.55
C PHE A 518 5.04 -11.88 -7.50
N TYR A 519 4.25 -11.52 -8.51
CA TYR A 519 4.58 -10.41 -9.42
C TYR A 519 4.57 -9.06 -8.71
N LEU A 520 3.56 -8.81 -7.86
CA LEU A 520 3.51 -7.61 -7.03
C LEU A 520 4.70 -7.54 -6.06
N ALA A 521 5.09 -8.68 -5.46
CA ALA A 521 6.22 -8.74 -4.52
C ALA A 521 7.56 -8.39 -5.20
N ILE A 522 7.89 -9.02 -6.33
CA ILE A 522 9.17 -8.75 -7.02
C ILE A 522 9.22 -7.32 -7.58
N VAL A 523 8.13 -6.81 -8.13
CA VAL A 523 8.09 -5.44 -8.66
C VAL A 523 8.21 -4.42 -7.55
N SER A 524 7.46 -4.58 -6.46
CA SER A 524 7.53 -3.67 -5.31
C SER A 524 8.93 -3.70 -4.67
N TYR A 525 9.49 -4.89 -4.45
CA TYR A 525 10.86 -5.04 -3.95
C TYR A 525 11.89 -4.34 -4.84
N ARG A 526 11.87 -4.57 -6.16
CA ARG A 526 12.83 -3.96 -7.09
C ARG A 526 12.69 -2.45 -7.20
N LYS A 527 11.46 -1.93 -7.17
CA LYS A 527 11.23 -0.48 -7.11
C LYS A 527 11.79 0.12 -5.83
N ALA A 528 11.54 -0.50 -4.68
CA ALA A 528 12.11 -0.05 -3.41
C ALA A 528 13.65 -0.01 -3.46
N CYS A 529 14.30 -1.07 -3.95
CA CYS A 529 15.75 -1.09 -4.11
C CYS A 529 16.27 -0.03 -5.08
N THR A 530 15.54 0.24 -6.17
CA THR A 530 15.93 1.27 -7.15
C THR A 530 15.85 2.66 -6.53
N LEU A 531 14.75 2.96 -5.83
CA LEU A 531 14.57 4.23 -5.13
C LEU A 531 15.59 4.43 -4.00
N LYS A 532 15.91 3.37 -3.24
CA LYS A 532 16.97 3.40 -2.23
C LYS A 532 18.34 3.75 -2.80
N ARG A 533 18.66 3.30 -4.02
CA ARG A 533 19.94 3.63 -4.67
C ARG A 533 19.99 5.05 -5.23
N LEU A 534 18.85 5.56 -5.73
CA LEU A 534 18.74 6.93 -6.24
C LEU A 534 18.73 7.96 -5.10
N HIS A 535 18.12 7.62 -3.98
CA HIS A 535 18.10 8.41 -2.75
C HIS A 535 18.60 7.54 -1.59
N PRO A 536 19.93 7.41 -1.40
CA PRO A 536 20.48 6.75 -0.23
C PRO A 536 19.88 7.44 1.01
N PRO A 537 19.29 6.71 1.96
CA PRO A 537 18.77 7.35 3.17
C PRO A 537 19.92 8.07 3.85
N GLU A 538 19.85 9.39 3.93
CA GLU A 538 20.69 10.20 4.80
C GLU A 538 20.54 9.62 6.20
N GLY A 539 21.57 8.91 6.69
CA GLY A 539 21.69 8.32 8.03
C GLY A 539 20.40 7.70 8.59
N ASP A 540 20.33 6.37 8.69
CA ASP A 540 19.26 5.64 9.39
C ASP A 540 19.07 6.11 10.86
N THR A 541 18.36 7.22 11.00
CA THR A 541 17.65 7.69 12.18
C THR A 541 16.34 8.26 11.66
N PHE A 542 15.46 7.37 11.19
CA PHE A 542 14.03 7.68 11.10
C PHE A 542 13.45 7.79 12.52
N SER A 543 13.89 8.82 13.22
CA SER A 543 13.22 9.43 14.35
C SER A 543 12.80 10.80 13.84
N GLN A 544 11.50 10.99 13.61
CA GLN A 544 10.93 12.29 13.24
C GLN A 544 11.15 13.29 14.39
N SER A 545 12.34 13.88 14.46
CA SER A 545 12.64 15.00 15.34
C SER A 545 13.56 15.95 14.59
N ASP A 546 12.96 16.99 14.02
CA ASP A 546 13.68 18.11 13.40
C ASP A 546 14.68 18.69 14.39
N SER A 547 15.96 18.59 14.07
CA SER A 547 17.00 19.49 14.57
C SER A 547 18.10 19.55 13.53
N THR A 548 17.99 20.55 12.65
CA THR A 548 18.99 20.97 11.68
C THR A 548 20.35 21.20 12.36
N THR A 549 21.39 20.46 11.96
CA THR A 549 22.77 20.94 12.12
C THR A 549 23.45 20.90 10.77
N TYR A 550 23.75 22.10 10.29
CA TYR A 550 24.46 22.45 9.09
C TYR A 550 25.86 21.80 9.07
N TYR A 551 26.13 20.93 8.10
CA TYR A 551 27.49 20.60 7.66
C TYR A 551 27.54 20.61 6.14
N GLU A 552 27.80 21.80 5.63
CA GLU A 552 28.30 22.03 4.28
C GLU A 552 29.84 21.86 4.31
N ASP A 553 30.42 21.42 3.19
CA ASP A 553 31.86 21.25 2.89
C ASP A 553 32.58 19.99 3.40
N MET A 554 32.70 18.99 2.52
CA MET A 554 33.97 18.65 1.83
C MET A 554 33.92 17.24 1.23
N ILE A 555 33.47 17.07 -0.02
CA ILE A 555 34.05 16.09 -0.96
C ILE A 555 33.99 16.70 -2.38
N MET A 556 34.99 17.50 -2.70
CA MET A 556 35.45 17.68 -4.07
C MET A 556 36.63 16.72 -4.25
N CYS A 557 36.43 15.65 -5.00
CA CYS A 557 37.52 14.89 -5.64
C CYS A 557 37.03 14.47 -7.02
N SER A 558 37.33 15.33 -7.99
CA SER A 558 37.47 14.96 -9.38
C SER A 558 38.55 13.89 -9.50
N ASP A 559 38.32 12.82 -10.25
CA ASP A 559 39.35 12.28 -11.13
C ASP A 559 38.73 11.54 -12.31
N GLU A 560 39.08 12.03 -13.49
CA GLU A 560 38.80 11.44 -14.78
C GLU A 560 39.71 10.24 -15.02
N SER A 561 39.15 9.07 -15.32
CA SER A 561 39.61 8.19 -16.41
C SER A 561 38.81 6.89 -16.43
N SER A 562 37.81 6.81 -17.29
CA SER A 562 37.43 5.51 -17.86
C SER A 562 36.96 5.73 -19.30
N THR A 563 37.80 5.30 -20.24
CA THR A 563 37.41 5.06 -21.62
C THR A 563 36.80 3.67 -21.68
N ASP A 564 35.51 3.55 -21.94
CA ASP A 564 34.98 2.41 -22.67
C ASP A 564 33.63 2.75 -23.32
N GLU A 565 33.48 2.22 -24.54
CA GLU A 565 32.43 2.51 -25.51
C GLU A 565 31.09 1.86 -25.17
N ASP A 566 30.03 2.68 -25.21
CA ASP A 566 28.60 2.46 -25.50
C ASP A 566 27.90 1.11 -25.17
N ASP A 567 26.87 1.17 -24.30
CA ASP A 567 25.46 1.03 -24.75
C ASP A 567 24.44 1.53 -23.69
N ASP A 568 23.58 2.49 -24.10
CA ASP A 568 22.30 2.94 -23.53
C ASP A 568 22.22 3.47 -22.07
N SER A 569 22.88 4.59 -21.78
CA SER A 569 22.48 5.49 -20.69
C SER A 569 21.71 6.71 -21.23
N GLU A 570 20.56 7.01 -20.62
CA GLU A 570 19.86 8.29 -20.80
C GLU A 570 20.85 9.44 -20.57
N PRO A 571 20.84 10.51 -21.39
CA PRO A 571 21.90 11.50 -21.35
C PRO A 571 21.78 12.35 -20.07
N ILE A 572 22.64 12.05 -19.10
CA ILE A 572 22.89 12.84 -17.87
C ILE A 572 23.22 14.31 -18.19
N LEU A 573 23.67 14.57 -19.43
CA LEU A 573 24.00 15.90 -19.96
C LEU A 573 22.76 16.80 -20.16
N GLY A 574 21.55 16.22 -20.26
CA GLY A 574 20.31 16.98 -20.43
C GLY A 574 19.91 17.78 -19.19
N GLN A 575 20.08 17.19 -17.99
CA GLN A 575 19.81 17.86 -16.71
C GLN A 575 20.81 18.97 -16.41
N TRP A 576 22.09 18.75 -16.74
CA TRP A 576 23.13 19.78 -16.57
C TRP A 576 22.91 21.02 -17.44
N PHE A 577 22.37 20.84 -18.66
CA PHE A 577 22.13 21.97 -19.57
C PHE A 577 20.91 22.81 -19.18
N GLU A 578 19.88 22.20 -18.58
CA GLU A 578 18.73 22.93 -18.02
C GLU A 578 19.13 23.78 -16.81
N GLU A 579 20.04 23.28 -15.97
CA GLU A 579 20.51 23.97 -14.77
C GLU A 579 21.48 25.13 -15.08
N THR A 580 22.26 25.03 -16.17
CA THR A 580 23.27 26.04 -16.55
C THR A 580 22.70 27.24 -17.34
N LEU A 581 21.50 27.10 -17.93
CA LEU A 581 20.85 28.16 -18.74
C LEU A 581 19.73 28.92 -18.01
N ALA A 582 19.35 28.50 -16.81
CA ALA A 582 18.39 29.22 -16.00
C ALA A 582 19.02 30.53 -15.48
N PRO A 583 18.47 31.73 -15.81
CA PRO A 583 19.00 32.97 -15.26
C PRO A 583 18.77 33.00 -13.74
N PRO A 584 19.75 33.45 -12.93
CA PRO A 584 19.58 33.53 -11.49
C PRO A 584 18.48 34.55 -11.16
N GLU A 585 17.44 34.10 -10.46
CA GLU A 585 16.44 35.00 -9.90
C GLU A 585 17.10 35.93 -8.88
N THR A 586 16.87 37.23 -9.05
CA THR A 586 17.39 38.28 -8.18
C THR A 586 16.84 38.14 -6.76
N THR A 587 17.73 37.87 -5.81
CA THR A 587 17.45 37.95 -4.38
C THR A 587 17.13 39.40 -3.97
N GLU A 588 15.85 39.73 -3.80
CA GLU A 588 15.44 40.90 -3.04
C GLU A 588 15.52 40.58 -1.54
N ALA A 589 16.40 41.30 -0.84
CA ALA A 589 16.50 41.28 0.61
C ALA A 589 15.21 41.83 1.25
N LYS A 590 14.50 41.00 2.02
CA LYS A 590 13.48 41.46 2.98
C LYS A 590 13.96 41.18 4.40
N THR A 591 14.00 42.26 5.17
CA THR A 591 14.24 42.37 6.61
C THR A 591 13.31 41.49 7.45
N PRO A 592 13.72 41.04 8.64
CA PRO A 592 12.94 40.14 9.46
C PRO A 592 11.77 40.88 10.14
N SER A 593 10.56 40.63 9.67
CA SER A 593 9.33 40.89 10.43
C SER A 593 8.81 39.55 10.95
N THR A 594 8.78 39.40 12.26
CA THR A 594 8.13 38.32 13.00
C THR A 594 6.63 38.31 12.72
N SER A 595 6.15 37.39 11.88
CA SER A 595 4.77 36.87 11.88
C SER A 595 4.73 35.58 11.05
N ASP A 596 3.92 34.61 11.50
CA ASP A 596 3.40 33.47 10.72
C ASP A 596 4.32 32.29 10.44
N ASN A 597 4.57 31.52 11.51
CA ASN A 597 5.09 30.14 11.45
C ASN A 597 3.96 29.10 11.67
N VAL A 598 2.74 29.41 11.21
CA VAL A 598 1.53 28.60 11.47
C VAL A 598 1.07 27.82 10.24
N GLU A 599 1.42 28.22 9.02
CA GLU A 599 0.94 27.55 7.80
C GLU A 599 1.75 26.30 7.41
N THR A 600 3.07 26.27 7.66
CA THR A 600 3.94 25.13 7.27
C THR A 600 3.84 23.92 8.19
N LYS A 601 3.39 24.07 9.43
CA LYS A 601 3.19 22.93 10.36
C LYS A 601 1.90 22.14 10.09
N THR A 602 0.92 22.75 9.43
CA THR A 602 -0.38 22.10 9.14
C THR A 602 -0.24 21.14 7.96
N SER A 603 0.54 21.50 6.94
CA SER A 603 0.76 20.68 5.74
C SER A 603 1.54 19.37 6.01
N GLN A 604 2.42 19.34 7.01
CA GLN A 604 3.13 18.11 7.41
C GLN A 604 2.25 17.16 8.24
N ALA A 605 1.33 17.69 9.04
CA ALA A 605 0.42 16.89 9.87
C ALA A 605 -0.66 16.16 9.05
N ASP A 606 -1.11 16.76 7.93
CA ASP A 606 -2.04 16.12 7.00
C ASP A 606 -1.34 15.08 6.09
N ARG A 607 -0.06 15.28 5.73
CA ARG A 607 0.72 14.30 4.93
C ARG A 607 0.99 12.99 5.66
N ALA A 608 1.13 13.00 6.98
CA ALA A 608 1.31 11.79 7.80
C ALA A 608 0.08 10.84 7.79
N ARG A 609 -1.06 11.27 7.24
CA ARG A 609 -2.31 10.49 7.13
C ARG A 609 -2.62 10.03 5.71
N SER A 610 -1.76 10.35 4.73
CA SER A 610 -1.98 9.96 3.33
C SER A 610 -1.96 8.43 3.17
N ILE A 611 -2.93 7.91 2.42
CA ILE A 611 -3.04 6.46 2.12
C ILE A 611 -2.09 6.08 0.98
N VAL A 612 -1.80 7.03 0.10
CA VAL A 612 -0.91 6.85 -1.04
C VAL A 612 0.53 7.22 -0.64
N PRO A 613 1.51 6.31 -0.80
CA PRO A 613 2.90 6.63 -0.52
C PRO A 613 3.41 7.80 -1.39
N GLU A 614 4.34 8.60 -0.87
CA GLU A 614 4.92 9.70 -1.63
C GLU A 614 5.71 9.19 -2.84
N LYS A 615 5.63 9.94 -3.95
CA LYS A 615 6.30 9.60 -5.21
C LYS A 615 7.81 9.75 -5.01
N GLY A 616 8.55 8.65 -5.13
CA GLY A 616 10.00 8.64 -4.93
C GLY A 616 10.46 7.95 -3.64
N GLU A 617 9.54 7.65 -2.71
CA GLU A 617 9.88 6.95 -1.47
C GLU A 617 9.88 5.42 -1.62
N ALA A 618 10.88 4.77 -1.04
CA ALA A 618 10.99 3.31 -1.03
C ALA A 618 10.02 2.62 -0.04
N HIS A 619 9.56 3.34 0.99
CA HIS A 619 8.82 2.77 2.14
C HIS A 619 7.55 2.02 1.74
N GLY A 620 6.67 2.64 0.96
CA GLY A 620 5.40 2.02 0.56
C GLY A 620 5.60 0.72 -0.23
N TYR A 621 6.61 0.70 -1.12
CA TYR A 621 6.93 -0.46 -1.94
C TYR A 621 7.51 -1.62 -1.12
N ILE A 622 8.49 -1.36 -0.24
CA ILE A 622 9.07 -2.44 0.57
C ILE A 622 8.07 -2.98 1.58
N SER A 623 7.24 -2.12 2.18
CA SER A 623 6.16 -2.52 3.09
C SER A 623 5.13 -3.43 2.40
N LEU A 624 4.71 -3.09 1.18
CA LEU A 624 3.83 -3.96 0.40
C LEU A 624 4.48 -5.33 0.12
N ALA A 625 5.75 -5.36 -0.30
CA ALA A 625 6.46 -6.62 -0.55
C ALA A 625 6.56 -7.50 0.72
N THR A 626 6.85 -6.88 1.88
CA THR A 626 6.87 -7.56 3.19
C THR A 626 5.50 -8.16 3.52
N ASN A 627 4.44 -7.35 3.44
CA ASN A 627 3.10 -7.78 3.77
C ASN A 627 2.60 -8.91 2.86
N ILE A 628 2.99 -8.90 1.58
CA ILE A 628 2.66 -10.00 0.66
C ILE A 628 3.25 -11.33 1.15
N PHE A 629 4.54 -11.37 1.53
CA PHE A 629 5.14 -12.60 2.04
C PHE A 629 4.57 -13.01 3.40
N VAL A 630 4.22 -12.05 4.27
CA VAL A 630 3.49 -12.33 5.52
C VAL A 630 2.15 -12.99 5.23
N PHE A 631 1.37 -12.44 4.30
CA PHE A 631 0.07 -13.00 3.90
C PHE A 631 0.21 -14.41 3.33
N LEU A 632 1.11 -14.60 2.34
CA LEU A 632 1.36 -15.90 1.72
C LEU A 632 1.82 -16.94 2.76
N ASN A 633 2.66 -16.54 3.70
CA ASN A 633 3.10 -17.44 4.76
C ASN A 633 1.94 -17.84 5.69
N LYS A 634 1.25 -16.86 6.28
CA LYS A 634 0.19 -17.07 7.27
C LYS A 634 -1.03 -17.78 6.69
N HIS A 635 -1.52 -17.31 5.55
CA HIS A 635 -2.83 -17.70 5.04
C HIS A 635 -2.80 -18.78 3.96
N PHE A 636 -1.66 -18.98 3.27
CA PHE A 636 -1.52 -20.05 2.27
C PHE A 636 -0.74 -21.24 2.83
N LEU A 637 0.53 -21.06 3.20
CA LEU A 637 1.39 -22.17 3.62
C LEU A 637 1.01 -22.75 4.98
N CYS A 638 0.68 -21.89 5.96
CA CYS A 638 0.27 -22.30 7.30
C CYS A 638 -1.24 -22.55 7.44
N SER A 639 -1.98 -22.60 6.33
CA SER A 639 -3.42 -22.81 6.36
C SER A 639 -3.78 -24.23 6.79
N LYS A 640 -4.76 -24.35 7.70
CA LYS A 640 -5.37 -25.63 8.09
C LYS A 640 -6.54 -26.03 7.17
N SER A 641 -6.92 -25.18 6.21
CA SER A 641 -8.01 -25.47 5.27
C SER A 641 -7.52 -26.38 4.16
N THR A 642 -8.13 -27.56 4.01
CA THR A 642 -7.80 -28.50 2.94
C THR A 642 -7.99 -27.89 1.54
N TYR A 643 -9.03 -27.05 1.38
CA TYR A 643 -9.27 -26.30 0.14
C TYR A 643 -8.09 -25.38 -0.21
N ILE A 644 -7.61 -24.60 0.76
CA ILE A 644 -6.46 -23.69 0.56
C ILE A 644 -5.18 -24.48 0.29
N THR A 645 -4.89 -25.53 1.07
CA THR A 645 -3.71 -26.38 0.85
C THR A 645 -3.70 -26.95 -0.57
N ARG A 646 -4.86 -27.39 -1.09
CA ARG A 646 -5.00 -27.87 -2.47
C ARG A 646 -4.81 -26.74 -3.49
N TYR A 647 -5.39 -25.58 -3.26
CA TYR A 647 -5.23 -24.41 -4.12
C TYR A 647 -3.75 -24.01 -4.26
N VAL A 648 -3.02 -23.95 -3.14
CA VAL A 648 -1.59 -23.62 -3.12
C VAL A 648 -0.77 -24.68 -3.86
N LYS A 649 -1.02 -25.96 -3.58
CA LYS A 649 -0.33 -27.07 -4.25
C LYS A 649 -0.50 -27.04 -5.77
N ASN A 650 -1.68 -26.69 -6.25
CA ASN A 650 -1.98 -26.64 -7.69
C ASN A 650 -1.58 -25.31 -8.34
N GLY A 651 -1.45 -24.23 -7.56
CA GLY A 651 -1.22 -22.88 -8.07
C GLY A 651 0.23 -22.39 -7.99
N LEU A 652 1.09 -23.02 -7.18
CA LEU A 652 2.52 -22.75 -7.18
C LEU A 652 3.22 -23.53 -8.30
N THR A 653 3.94 -22.81 -9.15
CA THR A 653 4.64 -23.34 -10.33
C THR A 653 6.13 -22.97 -10.28
N GLU A 654 6.90 -23.51 -11.22
CA GLU A 654 8.31 -23.15 -11.44
C GLU A 654 8.50 -21.64 -11.62
N GLN A 655 7.56 -20.93 -12.26
CA GLN A 655 7.65 -19.48 -12.42
C GLN A 655 7.68 -18.73 -11.08
N GLN A 656 6.92 -19.16 -10.07
CA GLN A 656 7.00 -18.57 -8.73
C GLN A 656 8.34 -18.85 -8.06
N MET A 657 8.95 -20.01 -8.31
CA MET A 657 10.28 -20.35 -7.77
C MET A 657 11.39 -19.52 -8.44
N ILE A 658 11.27 -19.25 -9.74
CA ILE A 658 12.17 -18.33 -10.47
C ILE A 658 12.13 -16.93 -9.84
N ILE A 659 10.91 -16.43 -9.59
CA ILE A 659 10.72 -15.11 -8.96
C ILE A 659 11.28 -15.09 -7.53
N LEU A 660 11.01 -16.13 -6.75
CA LEU A 660 11.54 -16.26 -5.39
C LEU A 660 13.07 -16.28 -5.37
N ALA A 661 13.69 -17.08 -6.24
CA ALA A 661 15.14 -17.13 -6.39
C ALA A 661 15.73 -15.79 -6.82
N ALA A 662 15.05 -15.04 -7.69
CA ALA A 662 15.47 -13.70 -8.08
C ALA A 662 15.48 -12.73 -6.88
N ILE A 663 14.39 -12.70 -6.09
CA ILE A 663 14.31 -11.86 -4.89
C ILE A 663 15.39 -12.23 -3.86
N ILE A 664 15.59 -13.53 -3.59
CA ILE A 664 16.60 -14.01 -2.63
C ILE A 664 18.00 -13.57 -3.07
N ARG A 665 18.37 -13.80 -4.34
CA ARG A 665 19.69 -13.41 -4.86
C ARG A 665 19.88 -11.90 -4.90
N ASP A 666 18.86 -11.15 -5.29
CA ASP A 666 18.91 -9.69 -5.34
C ASP A 666 19.13 -9.13 -3.91
N LEU A 667 18.44 -9.69 -2.91
CA LEU A 667 18.58 -9.28 -1.50
C LEU A 667 19.92 -9.71 -0.89
N ASP A 668 20.39 -10.91 -1.22
CA ASP A 668 21.71 -11.41 -0.81
C ASP A 668 22.83 -10.51 -1.34
N ARG A 669 22.77 -10.12 -2.62
CA ARG A 669 23.72 -9.18 -3.23
C ARG A 669 23.67 -7.78 -2.60
N GLU A 670 22.47 -7.28 -2.33
CA GLU A 670 22.29 -5.98 -1.67
C GLU A 670 22.87 -5.99 -0.25
N THR A 671 22.64 -7.08 0.51
CA THR A 671 23.19 -7.25 1.87
C THR A 671 24.71 -7.35 1.85
N ALA A 672 25.29 -7.96 0.81
CA ALA A 672 26.74 -8.14 0.71
C ALA A 672 27.50 -6.86 0.33
N ARG A 673 26.85 -5.92 -0.38
CA ARG A 673 27.46 -4.65 -0.80
C ARG A 673 27.48 -3.60 0.30
N THR A 674 26.53 -3.63 1.23
CA THR A 674 26.44 -2.65 2.30
C THR A 674 27.18 -3.18 3.53
N GLU A 675 28.32 -2.59 3.91
CA GLU A 675 28.99 -2.92 5.20
C GLU A 675 28.11 -2.51 6.41
N ILE A 676 27.17 -1.59 6.19
CA ILE A 676 26.17 -1.12 7.17
C ILE A 676 24.97 -2.07 7.18
N ALA A 677 24.39 -2.31 8.37
CA ALA A 677 23.18 -3.10 8.53
C ALA A 677 22.05 -2.62 7.61
N LEU A 678 21.25 -3.55 7.09
CA LEU A 678 20.03 -3.22 6.36
C LEU A 678 19.14 -2.33 7.23
N GLY A 679 18.63 -1.22 6.69
CA GLY A 679 17.63 -0.41 7.38
C GLY A 679 16.42 -1.25 7.81
N GLN A 680 15.76 -0.84 8.90
CA GLN A 680 14.73 -1.61 9.62
C GLN A 680 13.69 -2.29 8.70
N LEU A 681 13.20 -1.56 7.69
CA LEU A 681 12.19 -2.07 6.74
C LEU A 681 12.68 -3.25 5.89
N TYR A 682 13.96 -3.23 5.50
CA TYR A 682 14.58 -4.32 4.75
C TYR A 682 14.89 -5.51 5.66
N CYS A 683 15.19 -5.27 6.94
CA CYS A 683 15.29 -6.32 7.95
C CYS A 683 13.94 -7.04 8.16
N GLU A 684 12.83 -6.31 8.21
CA GLU A 684 11.47 -6.87 8.29
C GLU A 684 11.11 -7.67 7.03
N PHE A 685 11.42 -7.12 5.86
CA PHE A 685 11.27 -7.83 4.58
C PHE A 685 12.06 -9.14 4.56
N SER A 686 13.34 -9.09 4.95
CA SER A 686 14.22 -10.26 5.03
C SER A 686 13.64 -11.33 5.98
N GLY A 687 13.12 -10.93 7.13
CA GLY A 687 12.47 -11.84 8.07
C GLY A 687 11.20 -12.48 7.50
N ALA A 688 10.34 -11.70 6.83
CA ALA A 688 9.13 -12.21 6.17
C ALA A 688 9.46 -13.21 5.05
N LEU A 689 10.42 -12.86 4.18
CA LEU A 689 10.90 -13.71 3.10
C LEU A 689 11.47 -15.04 3.61
N THR A 690 12.27 -14.99 4.68
CA THR A 690 12.90 -16.19 5.24
C THR A 690 11.87 -17.11 5.89
N ARG A 691 10.89 -16.56 6.65
CA ARG A 691 9.79 -17.36 7.21
C ARG A 691 8.96 -18.03 6.13
N PHE A 692 8.60 -17.30 5.07
CA PHE A 692 7.89 -17.85 3.93
C PHE A 692 8.68 -18.99 3.27
N THR A 693 9.96 -18.74 2.99
CA THR A 693 10.83 -19.72 2.33
C THR A 693 11.04 -20.97 3.18
N HIS A 694 11.21 -20.81 4.49
CA HIS A 694 11.31 -21.93 5.43
C HIS A 694 10.06 -22.82 5.39
N ASN A 695 8.88 -22.23 5.52
CA ASN A 695 7.61 -22.97 5.51
C ASN A 695 7.27 -23.56 4.14
N LEU A 696 7.76 -22.95 3.06
CA LEU A 696 7.64 -23.52 1.72
C LEU A 696 8.47 -24.80 1.59
N ILE A 697 9.70 -24.77 2.09
CA ILE A 697 10.65 -25.88 2.02
C ILE A 697 10.22 -27.03 2.94
N THR A 698 9.78 -26.75 4.17
CA THR A 698 9.32 -27.79 5.11
C THR A 698 8.01 -28.46 4.70
N ASN A 699 7.30 -27.91 3.70
CA ASN A 699 6.10 -28.53 3.17
C ASN A 699 6.44 -29.69 2.21
N ASN A 700 6.37 -30.91 2.73
CA ASN A 700 6.68 -32.16 2.00
C ASN A 700 5.90 -32.37 0.69
N ASN A 701 4.83 -31.62 0.45
CA ASN A 701 4.04 -31.71 -0.77
C ASN A 701 4.63 -30.94 -1.97
N LEU A 702 5.72 -30.20 -1.78
CA LEU A 702 6.31 -29.28 -2.76
C LEU A 702 7.77 -29.64 -3.15
N ASN A 703 8.17 -30.92 -3.02
CA ASN A 703 9.54 -31.38 -3.25
C ASN A 703 10.10 -31.06 -4.65
N SER A 704 9.26 -31.06 -5.69
CA SER A 704 9.68 -30.66 -7.05
C SER A 704 10.00 -29.17 -7.14
N LEU A 705 9.25 -28.34 -6.43
CA LEU A 705 9.49 -26.90 -6.36
C LEU A 705 10.75 -26.57 -5.54
N GLN A 706 11.05 -27.35 -4.49
CA GLN A 706 12.33 -27.23 -3.76
C GLN A 706 13.53 -27.43 -4.70
N ALA A 707 13.49 -28.48 -5.54
CA ALA A 707 14.56 -28.75 -6.51
C ALA A 707 14.66 -27.64 -7.55
N CYS A 708 13.53 -27.15 -8.06
CA CYS A 708 13.47 -25.99 -8.96
C CYS A 708 14.06 -24.73 -8.32
N LEU A 709 13.73 -24.45 -7.06
CA LEU A 709 14.28 -23.31 -6.32
C LEU A 709 15.81 -23.41 -6.21
N LEU A 710 16.36 -24.57 -5.82
CA LEU A 710 17.82 -24.78 -5.77
C LEU A 710 18.49 -24.63 -7.15
N ASN A 711 17.83 -25.08 -8.22
CA ASN A 711 18.33 -24.90 -9.59
C ASN A 711 18.47 -23.41 -9.94
N HIS A 712 17.45 -22.60 -9.65
CA HIS A 712 17.49 -21.16 -9.95
C HIS A 712 18.35 -20.33 -8.98
N LEU A 713 18.58 -20.83 -7.77
CA LEU A 713 19.59 -20.29 -6.86
C LEU A 713 21.02 -20.67 -7.24
N GLY A 714 21.21 -21.62 -8.18
CA GLY A 714 22.53 -22.05 -8.66
C GLY A 714 23.25 -23.05 -7.73
N VAL A 715 22.55 -23.59 -6.72
CA VAL A 715 23.12 -24.46 -5.67
C VAL A 715 22.48 -25.85 -5.65
N SER A 716 22.13 -26.37 -6.82
CA SER A 716 21.49 -27.68 -6.94
C SER A 716 22.52 -28.83 -6.90
N PRO A 717 22.43 -29.76 -5.93
CA PRO A 717 23.38 -30.87 -5.80
C PRO A 717 23.14 -32.00 -6.81
N TRP A 718 21.96 -32.04 -7.44
CA TRP A 718 21.51 -33.09 -8.37
C TRP A 718 21.68 -32.71 -9.84
N ASN A 719 22.10 -31.48 -10.14
CA ASN A 719 22.20 -31.03 -11.52
C ASN A 719 23.36 -31.75 -12.21
N THR A 720 23.03 -32.77 -13.02
CA THR A 720 23.99 -33.56 -13.81
C THR A 720 24.37 -32.88 -15.12
N ASP A 721 23.63 -31.85 -15.53
CA ASP A 721 23.76 -31.20 -16.85
C ASP A 721 24.85 -30.12 -16.89
N VAL A 722 25.44 -29.77 -15.73
CA VAL A 722 26.62 -28.89 -15.65
C VAL A 722 27.84 -29.71 -15.25
N PRO A 723 28.83 -29.88 -16.14
CA PRO A 723 30.09 -30.50 -15.77
C PRO A 723 30.85 -29.58 -14.82
N HIS A 724 31.06 -30.08 -13.60
CA HIS A 724 32.21 -29.81 -12.72
C HIS A 724 32.30 -28.53 -11.87
N ALA A 725 31.52 -27.46 -12.11
CA ALA A 725 31.59 -26.26 -11.26
C ALA A 725 30.52 -26.22 -10.14
N TRP A 726 30.95 -26.01 -8.89
CA TRP A 726 30.13 -25.51 -7.77
C TRP A 726 30.49 -24.04 -7.48
N PRO A 727 29.51 -23.14 -7.23
CA PRO A 727 29.80 -21.73 -6.94
C PRO A 727 30.60 -21.59 -5.64
N LEU A 728 31.60 -20.71 -5.63
CA LEU A 728 32.39 -20.45 -4.42
C LEU A 728 31.67 -19.47 -3.51
N GLN A 729 30.99 -18.49 -4.11
CA GLN A 729 30.28 -17.48 -3.34
C GLN A 729 28.78 -17.81 -3.21
N VAL A 730 28.36 -18.16 -1.99
CA VAL A 730 26.96 -18.46 -1.69
C VAL A 730 26.54 -17.73 -0.42
N TYR A 731 25.57 -16.83 -0.54
CA TYR A 731 25.17 -15.93 0.54
C TYR A 731 24.22 -16.59 1.57
N PRO A 732 24.06 -15.97 2.76
CA PRO A 732 23.36 -16.60 3.89
C PRO A 732 21.94 -17.09 3.62
N ARG A 733 21.10 -16.34 2.88
CA ARG A 733 19.71 -16.79 2.62
C ARG A 733 19.69 -17.96 1.66
N THR A 734 20.51 -17.90 0.60
CA THR A 734 20.70 -19.03 -0.33
C THR A 734 21.24 -20.28 0.38
N LEU A 735 22.24 -20.12 1.26
CA LEU A 735 22.77 -21.19 2.10
C LEU A 735 21.71 -21.77 3.04
N ALA A 736 20.87 -20.93 3.64
CA ALA A 736 19.79 -21.38 4.51
C ALA A 736 18.80 -22.26 3.75
N VAL A 737 18.46 -21.90 2.51
CA VAL A 737 17.62 -22.73 1.62
C VAL A 737 18.30 -24.07 1.33
N LEU A 738 19.57 -24.05 0.92
CA LEU A 738 20.33 -25.28 0.63
C LEU A 738 20.38 -26.21 1.84
N ALA A 739 20.78 -25.68 3.00
CA ALA A 739 20.91 -26.45 4.23
C ALA A 739 19.56 -27.07 4.64
N GLN A 740 18.47 -26.30 4.60
CA GLN A 740 17.14 -26.80 4.94
C GLN A 740 16.69 -27.92 4.00
N VAL A 741 16.84 -27.74 2.69
CA VAL A 741 16.45 -28.77 1.71
C VAL A 741 17.26 -30.05 1.93
N LEU A 742 18.58 -29.95 2.15
CA LEU A 742 19.44 -31.12 2.41
C LEU A 742 19.09 -31.83 3.72
N LEU A 743 18.80 -31.08 4.78
CA LEU A 743 18.47 -31.63 6.09
C LEU A 743 17.11 -32.34 6.13
N LEU A 744 16.18 -31.98 5.24
CA LEU A 744 14.89 -32.66 5.09
C LEU A 744 14.97 -33.96 4.28
N ARG A 745 16.10 -34.24 3.62
CA ARG A 745 16.26 -35.42 2.77
C ARG A 745 16.54 -36.68 3.60
N PRO A 746 16.14 -37.87 3.11
CA PRO A 746 16.58 -39.13 3.68
C PRO A 746 18.11 -39.18 3.81
N GLN A 747 18.61 -39.82 4.87
CA GLN A 747 20.04 -39.80 5.23
C GLN A 747 20.96 -40.19 4.05
N ASN A 748 20.59 -41.22 3.28
CA ASN A 748 21.35 -41.67 2.11
C ASN A 748 21.38 -40.65 0.97
N GLU A 749 20.25 -40.00 0.66
CA GLU A 749 20.17 -38.94 -0.35
C GLU A 749 20.93 -37.68 0.08
N LYS A 750 20.82 -37.33 1.37
CA LYS A 750 21.57 -36.25 1.99
C LYS A 750 23.08 -36.48 1.86
N GLU A 751 23.56 -37.65 2.29
CA GLU A 751 24.98 -38.01 2.20
C GLU A 751 25.50 -37.95 0.75
N ALA A 752 24.75 -38.53 -0.21
CA ALA A 752 25.12 -38.48 -1.62
C ALA A 752 25.21 -37.04 -2.16
N SER A 753 24.27 -36.18 -1.76
CA SER A 753 24.25 -34.76 -2.14
C SER A 753 25.43 -34.00 -1.54
N VAL A 754 25.73 -34.22 -0.26
CA VAL A 754 26.86 -33.58 0.42
C VAL A 754 28.17 -33.98 -0.22
N ILE A 755 28.36 -35.26 -0.58
CA ILE A 755 29.56 -35.72 -1.30
C ILE A 755 29.66 -35.06 -2.67
N SER A 756 28.56 -35.00 -3.43
CA SER A 756 28.50 -34.33 -4.74
C SER A 756 28.93 -32.86 -4.63
N ILE A 757 28.42 -32.14 -3.63
CA ILE A 757 28.79 -30.75 -3.34
C ILE A 757 30.29 -30.64 -3.05
N TRP A 758 30.82 -31.46 -2.14
CA TRP A 758 32.25 -31.45 -1.80
C TRP A 758 33.16 -31.77 -2.99
N HIS A 759 32.80 -32.76 -3.80
CA HIS A 759 33.56 -33.11 -5.00
C HIS A 759 33.57 -31.98 -6.01
N ARG A 760 32.42 -31.36 -6.28
CA ARG A 760 32.32 -30.22 -7.21
C ARG A 760 33.06 -29.00 -6.68
N LEU A 761 32.93 -28.65 -5.41
CA LEU A 761 33.64 -27.54 -4.78
C LEU A 761 35.16 -27.71 -4.88
N VAL A 762 35.68 -28.88 -4.47
CA VAL A 762 37.13 -29.14 -4.51
C VAL A 762 37.63 -29.11 -5.95
N ASN A 763 36.87 -29.66 -6.90
CA ASN A 763 37.22 -29.58 -8.31
C ASN A 763 37.20 -28.14 -8.85
N THR A 764 36.22 -27.29 -8.47
CA THR A 764 36.22 -25.86 -8.80
C THR A 764 37.51 -25.20 -8.31
N LEU A 765 37.90 -25.41 -7.05
CA LEU A 765 39.12 -24.83 -6.47
C LEU A 765 40.38 -25.30 -7.21
N ILE A 766 40.48 -26.59 -7.51
CA ILE A 766 41.60 -27.16 -8.27
C ILE A 766 41.63 -26.56 -9.67
N GLU A 767 40.51 -26.53 -10.38
CA GLU A 767 40.41 -25.98 -11.73
C GLU A 767 40.76 -24.49 -11.78
N ASN A 768 40.34 -23.70 -10.80
CA ASN A 768 40.68 -22.27 -10.72
C ASN A 768 42.16 -22.02 -10.41
N VAL A 769 42.86 -22.97 -9.77
CA VAL A 769 44.31 -22.90 -9.59
C VAL A 769 45.04 -23.34 -10.86
N LEU A 770 44.57 -24.41 -11.52
CA LEU A 770 45.21 -25.00 -12.69
C LEU A 770 44.98 -24.21 -13.99
N ASN A 771 43.79 -23.63 -14.17
CA ASN A 771 43.41 -22.91 -15.38
C ASN A 771 43.62 -21.41 -15.20
N THR A 772 44.35 -20.79 -16.12
CA THR A 772 44.36 -19.33 -16.26
C THR A 772 43.19 -18.95 -17.18
N PRO A 773 42.21 -18.12 -16.76
CA PRO A 773 41.20 -17.64 -17.69
C PRO A 773 41.89 -16.82 -18.79
N GLN A 774 41.98 -17.39 -20.00
CA GLN A 774 42.56 -16.73 -21.18
C GLN A 774 41.55 -15.79 -21.87
N THR A 775 40.35 -15.61 -21.31
CA THR A 775 39.26 -14.84 -21.94
C THR A 775 38.46 -14.06 -20.89
N THR A 776 38.76 -12.76 -20.79
CA THR A 776 37.78 -11.65 -20.70
C THR A 776 36.42 -11.93 -20.03
N ILE A 777 36.41 -12.30 -18.76
CA ILE A 777 35.26 -12.03 -17.86
C ILE A 777 35.83 -11.58 -16.52
N VAL A 778 35.94 -10.26 -16.35
CA VAL A 778 36.51 -9.58 -15.16
C VAL A 778 35.81 -10.01 -13.86
N ASP A 779 34.55 -10.45 -13.94
CA ASP A 779 33.76 -10.88 -12.77
C ASP A 779 34.19 -12.21 -12.14
N SER A 780 34.88 -13.10 -12.88
CA SER A 780 35.24 -14.44 -12.38
C SER A 780 36.58 -14.48 -11.65
N GLU A 781 37.44 -13.47 -11.81
CA GLU A 781 38.78 -13.46 -11.21
C GLU A 781 38.74 -13.18 -9.69
N ASN A 782 37.62 -12.66 -9.18
CA ASN A 782 37.43 -12.24 -7.80
C ASN A 782 36.43 -13.09 -7.00
N GLU A 783 35.99 -14.25 -7.53
CA GLU A 783 35.07 -15.12 -6.80
C GLU A 783 35.79 -15.83 -5.63
N ASP A 784 35.36 -15.56 -4.39
CA ASP A 784 35.95 -16.12 -3.18
C ASP A 784 34.96 -17.04 -2.44
N LEU A 785 35.49 -18.06 -1.76
CA LEU A 785 34.72 -18.90 -0.84
C LEU A 785 34.42 -18.10 0.43
N ASN A 786 33.19 -17.60 0.56
CA ASN A 786 32.78 -16.83 1.72
C ASN A 786 32.68 -17.70 3.00
N VAL A 787 32.87 -17.03 4.14
CA VAL A 787 32.99 -17.65 5.47
C VAL A 787 31.81 -18.55 5.79
N GLU A 788 30.59 -18.03 5.59
CA GLU A 788 29.34 -18.72 5.94
C GLU A 788 29.17 -19.99 5.10
N HIS A 789 29.60 -19.94 3.83
CA HIS A 789 29.56 -21.10 2.95
C HIS A 789 30.54 -22.17 3.42
N ALA A 790 31.79 -21.81 3.75
CA ALA A 790 32.76 -22.74 4.30
C ALA A 790 32.28 -23.39 5.60
N GLN A 791 31.69 -22.61 6.52
CA GLN A 791 31.13 -23.12 7.78
C GLN A 791 29.98 -24.12 7.56
N VAL A 792 29.04 -23.80 6.64
CA VAL A 792 27.93 -24.72 6.29
C VAL A 792 28.45 -26.01 5.67
N LEU A 793 29.44 -25.92 4.78
CA LEU A 793 30.05 -27.10 4.14
C LEU A 793 30.71 -28.01 5.17
N LEU A 794 31.47 -27.44 6.11
CA LEU A 794 32.11 -28.20 7.20
C LEU A 794 31.08 -28.85 8.12
N TYR A 795 29.99 -28.13 8.45
CA TYR A 795 28.88 -28.71 9.19
C TYR A 795 28.28 -29.92 8.46
N LEU A 796 28.08 -29.81 7.13
CA LEU A 796 27.59 -30.92 6.31
C LEU A 796 28.62 -32.06 6.19
N PHE A 797 29.92 -31.77 6.11
CA PHE A 797 31.00 -32.77 6.12
C PHE A 797 30.94 -33.66 7.36
N HIS A 798 30.71 -33.05 8.52
CA HIS A 798 30.59 -33.79 9.78
C HIS A 798 29.37 -34.70 9.86
N SER A 799 28.38 -34.51 8.98
CA SER A 799 27.24 -35.41 8.83
C SER A 799 27.50 -36.65 7.95
N LEU A 800 28.66 -36.72 7.29
CA LEU A 800 29.07 -37.86 6.47
C LEU A 800 29.59 -39.02 7.32
N ASN A 801 29.43 -40.23 6.79
CA ASN A 801 30.06 -41.40 7.40
C ASN A 801 31.58 -41.44 7.12
N LEU A 802 32.28 -42.31 7.85
CA LEU A 802 33.74 -42.34 7.84
C LEU A 802 34.36 -42.65 6.46
N MET A 803 33.73 -43.52 5.66
CA MET A 803 34.21 -43.86 4.32
C MET A 803 33.98 -42.74 3.31
N GLN A 804 32.91 -41.96 3.49
CA GLN A 804 32.65 -40.76 2.69
C GLN A 804 33.61 -39.64 3.06
N LYS A 805 33.87 -39.43 4.36
CA LYS A 805 34.94 -38.53 4.84
C LYS A 805 36.29 -38.89 4.23
N LYS A 806 36.65 -40.19 4.22
CA LYS A 806 37.86 -40.70 3.52
C LYS A 806 37.90 -40.28 2.05
N SER A 807 36.77 -40.37 1.33
CA SER A 807 36.72 -39.98 -0.08
C SER A 807 37.01 -38.50 -0.30
N VAL A 808 36.50 -37.60 0.56
CA VAL A 808 36.70 -36.16 0.44
C VAL A 808 38.16 -35.80 0.76
N VAL A 809 38.73 -36.37 1.83
CA VAL A 809 40.14 -36.15 2.23
C VAL A 809 41.10 -36.55 1.12
N LEU A 810 40.91 -37.73 0.52
CA LEU A 810 41.77 -38.20 -0.56
C LEU A 810 41.64 -37.33 -1.82
N LEU A 811 40.44 -36.80 -2.10
CA LEU A 811 40.24 -35.84 -3.19
C LEU A 811 41.01 -34.55 -2.93
N MET A 812 40.92 -33.98 -1.73
CA MET A 812 41.65 -32.76 -1.37
C MET A 812 43.16 -32.95 -1.44
N ALA A 813 43.68 -34.05 -0.88
CA ALA A 813 45.11 -34.36 -0.93
C ALA A 813 45.60 -34.56 -2.38
N GLY A 814 44.81 -35.24 -3.22
CA GLY A 814 45.08 -35.34 -4.66
C GLY A 814 45.01 -33.98 -5.37
N GLY A 815 44.13 -33.08 -4.92
CA GLY A 815 44.05 -31.71 -5.40
C GLY A 815 45.31 -30.90 -5.07
N VAL A 816 45.79 -30.96 -3.83
CA VAL A 816 47.03 -30.29 -3.39
C VAL A 816 48.22 -30.75 -4.25
N LEU A 817 48.34 -32.06 -4.48
CA LEU A 817 49.36 -32.63 -5.37
C LEU A 817 49.32 -32.07 -6.80
N ARG A 818 48.12 -31.87 -7.35
CA ARG A 818 47.96 -31.32 -8.70
C ARG A 818 48.30 -29.83 -8.74
N CYS A 819 47.89 -29.09 -7.72
CA CYS A 819 48.13 -27.65 -7.63
C CYS A 819 49.61 -27.32 -7.37
N SER A 820 50.37 -28.20 -6.70
CA SER A 820 51.78 -27.94 -6.36
C SER A 820 52.68 -27.76 -7.58
N GLU A 821 52.36 -28.43 -8.70
CA GLU A 821 53.10 -28.27 -9.96
C GLU A 821 53.05 -26.82 -10.46
N ILE A 822 51.90 -26.15 -10.30
CA ILE A 822 51.69 -24.75 -10.67
C ILE A 822 52.27 -23.81 -9.61
N ALA A 823 52.13 -24.16 -8.32
CA ALA A 823 52.64 -23.36 -7.19
C ALA A 823 54.16 -23.24 -7.13
N ARG A 824 54.90 -24.09 -7.89
CA ARG A 824 56.36 -23.94 -8.07
C ARG A 824 56.74 -22.73 -8.94
N GLY A 825 55.80 -22.17 -9.69
CA GLY A 825 55.95 -20.94 -10.47
C GLY A 825 55.30 -19.72 -9.82
N PRO A 826 55.40 -18.54 -10.44
CA PRO A 826 54.69 -17.35 -9.96
C PRO A 826 53.17 -17.53 -10.09
N LEU A 827 52.45 -17.34 -8.98
CA LEU A 827 50.99 -17.41 -8.92
C LEU A 827 50.37 -16.02 -9.08
N LYS A 828 49.23 -15.95 -9.78
CA LYS A 828 48.35 -14.77 -9.76
C LYS A 828 47.60 -14.67 -8.43
N ASP A 829 47.12 -13.48 -8.10
CA ASP A 829 46.34 -13.21 -6.87
C ASP A 829 45.10 -14.12 -6.76
N SER A 830 44.38 -14.32 -7.86
CA SER A 830 43.23 -15.23 -7.89
C SER A 830 43.65 -16.69 -7.65
N GLN A 831 44.73 -17.17 -8.25
CA GLN A 831 45.24 -18.53 -8.01
C GLN A 831 45.70 -18.71 -6.55
N LEU A 832 46.34 -17.70 -5.98
CA LEU A 832 46.76 -17.70 -4.57
C LEU A 832 45.54 -17.79 -3.65
N LEU A 833 44.48 -17.03 -3.94
CA LEU A 833 43.23 -17.07 -3.17
C LEU A 833 42.62 -18.47 -3.20
N HIS A 834 42.42 -19.07 -4.38
CA HIS A 834 41.83 -20.41 -4.49
C HIS A 834 42.69 -21.50 -3.84
N LEU A 835 44.01 -21.43 -4.01
CA LEU A 835 44.94 -22.34 -3.36
C LEU A 835 44.87 -22.21 -1.83
N SER A 836 44.81 -20.97 -1.32
CA SER A 836 44.67 -20.72 0.12
C SER A 836 43.38 -21.33 0.68
N ARG A 837 42.25 -21.29 -0.05
CA ARG A 837 40.98 -21.93 0.36
C ARG A 837 41.07 -23.45 0.38
N LEU A 838 41.69 -24.06 -0.63
CA LEU A 838 41.91 -25.50 -0.66
C LEU A 838 42.74 -25.97 0.54
N LEU A 839 43.84 -25.26 0.83
CA LEU A 839 44.72 -25.56 1.96
C LEU A 839 44.03 -25.31 3.31
N LEU A 840 43.26 -24.22 3.43
CA LEU A 840 42.49 -23.90 4.64
C LEU A 840 41.49 -25.01 4.99
N LEU A 841 40.76 -25.52 4.00
CA LEU A 841 39.81 -26.63 4.19
C LEU A 841 40.54 -27.95 4.49
N PHE A 842 41.64 -28.22 3.80
CA PHE A 842 42.43 -29.43 4.02
C PHE A 842 43.05 -29.45 5.44
N ASP A 843 43.64 -28.34 5.89
CA ASP A 843 44.19 -28.19 7.24
C ASP A 843 43.13 -28.43 8.32
N TYR A 844 41.94 -27.82 8.17
CA TYR A 844 40.83 -28.05 9.08
C TYR A 844 40.45 -29.53 9.16
N ILE A 845 40.26 -30.21 8.02
CA ILE A 845 39.85 -31.61 8.01
C ILE A 845 40.95 -32.53 8.57
N MET A 846 42.23 -32.23 8.32
CA MET A 846 43.34 -32.99 8.89
C MET A 846 43.42 -32.89 10.42
N LYS A 847 42.95 -31.79 11.01
CA LYS A 847 42.88 -31.58 12.47
C LYS A 847 41.58 -32.10 13.09
N HIS A 848 40.48 -32.06 12.34
CA HIS A 848 39.12 -32.27 12.83
C HIS A 848 38.31 -33.19 11.89
N LEU A 849 38.84 -34.38 11.57
CA LEU A 849 38.13 -35.31 10.70
C LEU A 849 36.99 -36.01 11.43
N TYR A 850 37.27 -36.52 12.63
CA TYR A 850 36.33 -37.34 13.39
C TYR A 850 35.26 -36.49 14.05
N ASP A 851 35.67 -35.52 14.88
CA ASP A 851 34.80 -34.64 15.66
C ASP A 851 34.90 -33.18 15.23
N ALA A 852 33.75 -32.49 15.21
CA ALA A 852 33.67 -31.07 14.96
C ALA A 852 34.10 -30.26 16.22
N PRO A 853 34.93 -29.22 16.08
CA PRO A 853 35.21 -28.29 17.17
C PRO A 853 33.94 -27.58 17.65
N THR A 854 33.83 -27.34 18.96
CA THR A 854 32.71 -26.59 19.55
C THR A 854 32.62 -25.17 19.01
N SER A 855 33.75 -24.54 18.69
CA SER A 855 33.82 -23.22 18.06
C SER A 855 33.12 -23.15 16.70
N LEU A 856 33.18 -24.20 15.88
CA LEU A 856 32.44 -24.25 14.61
C LEU A 856 30.92 -24.30 14.86
N LEU A 857 30.48 -25.02 15.90
CA LEU A 857 29.07 -25.14 16.28
C LEU A 857 28.53 -23.84 16.88
N GLU A 858 29.34 -23.14 17.66
CA GLU A 858 28.99 -21.83 18.24
C GLU A 858 28.92 -20.75 17.17
N GLN A 859 29.82 -20.76 16.18
CA GLN A 859 29.84 -19.80 15.07
C GLN A 859 28.69 -19.98 14.06
N TRP A 860 27.95 -21.09 14.13
CA TRP A 860 26.91 -21.46 13.17
C TRP A 860 25.56 -20.78 13.46
N ASN A 861 25.44 -19.51 13.09
CA ASN A 861 24.21 -18.73 13.25
C ASN A 861 23.60 -18.27 11.90
N LEU A 862 23.56 -19.18 10.92
CA LEU A 862 22.97 -18.96 9.58
C LEU A 862 21.56 -18.34 9.62
N PHE A 863 20.78 -18.65 10.67
CA PHE A 863 19.41 -18.16 10.86
C PHE A 863 19.32 -16.77 11.53
N TYR A 864 20.35 -16.32 12.24
CA TYR A 864 20.38 -14.96 12.81
C TYR A 864 20.57 -13.91 11.72
N SER A 865 21.45 -14.16 10.74
CA SER A 865 21.64 -13.28 9.56
C SER A 865 20.38 -13.12 8.69
N THR A 866 19.37 -13.95 8.93
CA THR A 866 18.08 -13.93 8.21
C THR A 866 16.90 -13.40 9.04
N ASN A 867 17.15 -12.91 10.27
CA ASN A 867 16.13 -12.41 11.21
C ASN A 867 15.02 -13.42 11.53
N LEU A 868 15.36 -14.72 11.64
CA LEU A 868 14.39 -15.74 12.02
C LEU A 868 13.97 -15.62 13.50
N ASN A 869 14.91 -15.19 14.36
CA ASN A 869 14.70 -14.97 15.79
C ASN A 869 14.45 -13.47 16.07
N THR A 870 13.35 -13.18 16.77
CA THR A 870 12.92 -11.81 17.13
C THR A 870 13.48 -11.31 18.47
N ASP A 871 14.45 -12.03 19.06
CA ASP A 871 15.02 -11.66 20.36
C ASP A 871 16.02 -10.51 20.20
N LYS A 872 15.47 -9.28 20.32
CA LYS A 872 16.19 -8.00 20.25
C LYS A 872 17.34 -7.86 21.26
N GLU A 873 17.38 -8.67 22.32
CA GLU A 873 18.38 -8.54 23.38
C GLU A 873 19.76 -9.13 23.04
N LYS A 874 19.89 -9.91 21.97
CA LYS A 874 21.18 -10.52 21.56
C LYS A 874 21.83 -9.91 20.31
N GLU A 875 21.19 -8.91 19.69
CA GLU A 875 21.57 -8.35 18.39
C GLU A 875 22.97 -7.72 18.37
N ASN A 876 23.40 -7.09 19.47
CA ASN A 876 24.66 -6.33 19.51
C ASN A 876 25.94 -7.16 19.68
N ASN A 877 25.86 -8.43 20.13
CA ASN A 877 27.04 -9.25 20.42
C ASN A 877 27.31 -10.37 19.39
N MET A 878 26.44 -10.56 18.41
CA MET A 878 26.46 -11.76 17.56
C MET A 878 26.74 -11.49 16.07
N THR A 879 27.01 -10.24 15.71
CA THR A 879 27.22 -9.79 14.31
C THR A 879 28.59 -10.14 13.72
N ARG A 880 29.53 -10.72 14.50
CA ARG A 880 30.82 -11.20 13.99
C ARG A 880 31.21 -12.55 14.63
N MET A 881 30.50 -13.61 14.27
CA MET A 881 30.86 -14.97 14.68
C MET A 881 31.84 -15.65 13.71
N PHE A 882 32.87 -14.93 13.27
CA PHE A 882 33.97 -15.57 12.54
C PHE A 882 35.30 -14.98 12.96
N THR A 883 36.34 -15.80 12.83
CA THR A 883 37.70 -15.41 13.18
C THR A 883 38.38 -14.81 11.96
N ALA A 884 38.51 -13.48 11.92
CA ALA A 884 39.27 -12.80 10.89
C ALA A 884 40.77 -13.01 11.09
N TRP A 885 41.52 -13.09 9.99
CA TRP A 885 42.97 -13.00 10.02
C TRP A 885 43.37 -11.53 10.09
N GLN A 886 43.31 -10.96 11.30
CA GLN A 886 43.35 -9.52 11.53
C GLN A 886 44.54 -8.84 10.85
N ASP A 887 45.74 -9.45 10.93
CA ASP A 887 46.95 -8.89 10.32
C ASP A 887 46.85 -8.80 8.79
N ILE A 888 46.25 -9.81 8.12
CA ILE A 888 46.14 -9.82 6.66
C ILE A 888 45.00 -8.89 6.22
N GLU A 889 43.86 -8.91 6.91
CA GLU A 889 42.75 -7.96 6.69
C GLU A 889 43.22 -6.51 6.81
N ASP A 890 43.91 -6.16 7.90
CA ASP A 890 44.36 -4.80 8.16
C ASP A 890 45.40 -4.34 7.11
N ASN A 891 46.30 -5.23 6.69
CA ASN A 891 47.29 -4.91 5.65
C ASN A 891 46.64 -4.81 4.26
N TYR A 892 45.72 -5.72 3.92
CA TYR A 892 44.98 -5.68 2.65
C TYR A 892 44.16 -4.39 2.54
N ARG A 893 43.46 -4.00 3.61
CA ARG A 893 42.71 -2.72 3.68
C ARG A 893 43.60 -1.49 3.51
N LYS A 894 44.84 -1.52 3.99
CA LYS A 894 45.81 -0.41 3.85
C LYS A 894 46.41 -0.29 2.46
N ILE A 895 46.55 -1.42 1.74
CA ILE A 895 47.23 -1.50 0.44
C ILE A 895 46.24 -1.36 -0.73
N SER A 896 45.02 -1.88 -0.58
CA SER A 896 44.00 -1.84 -1.62
C SER A 896 43.39 -0.44 -1.72
N ALA A 897 43.59 0.23 -2.85
CA ALA A 897 42.97 1.53 -3.13
C ALA A 897 41.43 1.44 -3.04
N ALA A 898 40.81 2.52 -2.59
CA ALA A 898 39.42 2.64 -2.15
C ALA A 898 38.39 2.53 -3.29
N ASP A 899 38.22 1.34 -3.88
CA ASP A 899 37.00 1.04 -4.63
C ASP A 899 35.98 0.41 -3.66
N GLU A 900 35.03 1.22 -3.20
CA GLU A 900 33.99 0.83 -2.23
C GLU A 900 32.95 -0.13 -2.83
N PHE A 901 32.90 -0.26 -4.16
CA PHE A 901 31.82 -0.96 -4.86
C PHE A 901 32.17 -2.39 -5.31
N THR A 902 33.41 -2.83 -5.11
CA THR A 902 33.86 -4.20 -5.45
C THR A 902 33.85 -5.11 -4.23
N MET A 903 33.40 -6.37 -4.39
CA MET A 903 33.49 -7.36 -3.30
C MET A 903 34.94 -7.73 -3.05
N LYS A 904 35.39 -7.46 -1.83
CA LYS A 904 36.76 -7.77 -1.39
C LYS A 904 36.85 -9.19 -0.84
N PRO A 905 37.93 -9.93 -1.11
CA PRO A 905 38.18 -11.22 -0.48
C PRO A 905 38.30 -11.04 1.04
N ARG A 906 37.76 -11.98 1.81
CA ARG A 906 37.83 -11.93 3.28
C ARG A 906 38.89 -12.89 3.78
N PHE A 907 39.77 -12.46 4.68
CA PHE A 907 40.79 -13.35 5.23
C PHE A 907 40.33 -13.88 6.59
N TYR A 908 40.10 -15.20 6.68
CA TYR A 908 39.50 -15.84 7.85
C TYR A 908 40.12 -17.19 8.18
N VAL A 909 39.92 -17.63 9.43
CA VAL A 909 40.35 -18.93 9.96
C VAL A 909 39.13 -19.74 10.38
N LEU A 910 39.17 -21.05 10.16
CA LEU A 910 38.07 -21.98 10.50
C LEU A 910 38.15 -22.52 11.93
N THR A 911 39.27 -22.29 12.62
CA THR A 911 39.49 -22.74 14.00
C THR A 911 40.31 -21.70 14.77
N ASN A 912 39.83 -21.26 15.93
CA ASN A 912 40.62 -20.46 16.87
C ASN A 912 41.73 -21.34 17.46
N LEU A 913 42.92 -21.25 16.88
CA LEU A 913 44.13 -21.67 17.56
C LEU A 913 44.61 -20.48 18.39
N GLU A 914 44.19 -20.38 19.64
CA GLU A 914 45.14 -19.89 20.63
C GLU A 914 46.27 -20.92 20.63
N VAL A 915 47.32 -20.65 19.86
CA VAL A 915 48.52 -21.49 19.83
C VAL A 915 49.16 -21.37 21.20
N ASN A 916 48.75 -22.23 22.11
CA ASN A 916 49.52 -22.46 23.32
C ASN A 916 50.81 -23.15 22.87
N ASN A 917 51.95 -22.45 22.92
CA ASN A 917 53.26 -22.97 22.53
C ASN A 917 53.69 -24.23 23.32
N GLN A 918 52.90 -24.66 24.31
CA GLN A 918 53.10 -25.90 25.06
C GLN A 918 52.34 -27.12 24.51
N ASP A 919 51.34 -26.94 23.65
CA ASP A 919 50.57 -28.04 23.06
C ASP A 919 51.05 -28.32 21.63
N ALA A 920 51.52 -29.55 21.38
CA ALA A 920 51.88 -29.98 20.04
C ALA A 920 50.65 -29.94 19.11
N PRO A 921 50.77 -29.49 17.85
CA PRO A 921 49.66 -29.54 16.91
C PRO A 921 49.22 -30.99 16.71
N LYS A 922 48.01 -31.32 17.16
CA LYS A 922 47.44 -32.67 17.07
C LYS A 922 46.65 -32.78 15.76
N LEU A 923 47.12 -33.64 14.86
CA LEU A 923 46.33 -34.10 13.73
C LEU A 923 45.37 -35.21 14.18
N ASP A 924 44.26 -35.35 13.46
CA ASP A 924 43.32 -36.44 13.65
C ASP A 924 43.96 -37.77 13.22
N GLY A 925 44.00 -38.75 14.13
CA GLY A 925 44.62 -40.04 13.88
C GLY A 925 43.99 -40.83 12.72
N LEU A 926 42.69 -40.66 12.46
CA LEU A 926 42.00 -41.28 11.34
C LEU A 926 42.34 -40.58 10.02
N ALA A 927 42.48 -39.25 10.03
CA ALA A 927 42.94 -38.50 8.86
C ALA A 927 44.34 -38.95 8.44
N CYS A 928 45.28 -39.02 9.39
CA CYS A 928 46.61 -39.56 9.17
C CYS A 928 46.57 -41.00 8.63
N ASN A 929 45.71 -41.85 9.18
CA ASN A 929 45.54 -43.22 8.71
C ASN A 929 45.04 -43.26 7.26
N PHE A 930 44.09 -42.41 6.85
CA PHE A 930 43.62 -42.40 5.47
C PHE A 930 44.70 -41.97 4.47
N ILE A 931 45.49 -40.96 4.81
CA ILE A 931 46.59 -40.47 3.99
C ILE A 931 47.72 -41.51 3.88
N LEU A 932 48.13 -42.11 5.00
CA LEU A 932 49.25 -43.07 5.06
C LEU A 932 48.86 -44.48 4.61
N GLY A 933 47.62 -44.89 4.89
CA GLY A 933 47.10 -46.25 4.70
C GLY A 933 46.42 -46.49 3.35
N THR A 934 46.55 -45.58 2.38
CA THR A 934 45.96 -45.73 1.04
C THR A 934 46.96 -45.45 -0.10
N PRO A 935 48.12 -46.14 -0.14
CA PRO A 935 49.21 -45.86 -1.09
C PRO A 935 48.81 -46.02 -2.57
N ASP A 936 47.79 -46.84 -2.85
CA ASP A 936 47.27 -47.07 -4.20
C ASP A 936 46.50 -45.87 -4.76
N LYS A 937 45.96 -45.00 -3.88
CA LYS A 937 45.19 -43.80 -4.28
C LYS A 937 45.97 -42.50 -4.06
N LEU A 938 46.89 -42.46 -3.09
CA LEU A 938 47.65 -41.28 -2.73
C LEU A 938 49.04 -41.70 -2.24
N ARG A 939 50.09 -41.20 -2.89
CA ARG A 939 51.48 -41.45 -2.47
C ARG A 939 51.93 -40.38 -1.49
N TYR A 940 51.98 -40.73 -0.21
CA TYR A 940 52.37 -39.80 0.85
C TYR A 940 53.70 -39.04 0.61
N PRO A 941 54.79 -39.65 0.12
CA PRO A 941 56.02 -38.91 -0.16
C PRO A 941 55.83 -37.76 -1.14
N LEU A 942 55.02 -37.96 -2.20
CA LEU A 942 54.73 -36.90 -3.16
C LEU A 942 53.91 -35.77 -2.53
N LEU A 943 53.05 -36.08 -1.56
CA LEU A 943 52.26 -35.07 -0.86
C LEU A 943 53.15 -34.23 0.04
N LEU A 944 54.17 -34.84 0.66
CA LEU A 944 55.17 -34.11 1.43
C LEU A 944 56.01 -33.20 0.51
N ASP A 945 56.50 -33.74 -0.62
CA ASP A 945 57.23 -32.99 -1.65
C ASP A 945 56.40 -31.87 -2.32
N ALA A 946 55.08 -31.86 -2.11
CA ALA A 946 54.17 -30.82 -2.59
C ALA A 946 54.01 -29.66 -1.59
N PHE A 947 54.33 -29.88 -0.32
CA PHE A 947 54.35 -28.84 0.73
C PHE A 947 55.72 -28.19 0.90
N ASP A 948 56.80 -28.91 0.55
CA ASP A 948 58.16 -28.39 0.42
C ASP A 948 58.33 -27.55 -0.86
#